data_AF-A0AAF5PHZ7-F1
#
_entry.id   AF-A0AAF5PHZ7-F1
#
_cell.length_a   1.000
_cell.length_b   1.000
_cell.length_c   1.000
_cell.angle_alpha   90.00
_cell.angle_beta   90.00
_cell.angle_gamma   90.00
#
_symmetry.space_group_name_H-M   'P 1'
#
loop_
_entity.id
_entity.type
_entity.pdbx_description
1 polymer ?
#
loop_
_entity_poly.entity_id
_entity_poly.type
_entity_poly.pdbx_seq_one_letter_code
_entity_poly.pdbx_strand_id
1 'polypeptide(L)'
;MNIAEYLSSSHPDDLRYRLSIVYAVRILEQQSQLMTNIDITRNQPFPTWKSDKEFVRRFLMFGNSDGIYFARQIDFTCTLVPDLCRIIQSGRSFCKGLMILQQILEISESNHAPKKEPLLMALALCARYKVHDTQSRKKLPWDTTEEGEKLLPDAICRDIRPAMEKSYQGCLQKAALFAVHKVCVTPTHLFTFINYCKLVSKESGLKKDSNGWGRALRATVVKWYYNHTPNRLAFIVTKYRYRASYSHRDLFCLCHIHPKRSFPSEHNYWQHQKEYDDIFKHVARNQKGNEKEGKERKRRQELLPDKQPKRGRLDSKETEQVRKNLEELNLERSEEKEASKDFVRIADPVIDATAYINAFKRLQELASANLEEAVTLILQYGFEKEQVPQKFLSFKEVWGALLRRMSLSAILKNMDKMSSVDLFEEENANIFNYLSGVLSNISSFFYDDYENYTDFINDDPVSLIVRRLTDTEKLRQERFHPLAILSAKTSYEHGYEMKGNRIWRPIKSIQKALDNAFYNCINVIGVTHRRYLIAVDISDSMDSFVQGTTLACSQAAATLSMGLIHHEVNVIPLAFSDFLMPLEWDRFMSLGEYLTAAKKLKYGKTDCAEPMIWAIEHAIYMDVFIILTDNDVSVKSMKPSDAIQWYRQQMRMPNAKLIVVGMTDKSGTLANPNDPNMLVICGMNPSVPQIIHDFVLNI
;
A
#
# COMPACT_ATOMS: atom_id res chain seq x y z
N MET A 1 13.58 -5.74 14.64
CA MET A 1 12.16 -6.09 14.90
C MET A 1 12.06 -7.58 15.25
N ASN A 2 11.47 -7.94 16.41
CA ASN A 2 11.15 -9.34 16.71
C ASN A 2 9.88 -9.74 15.94
N ILE A 3 10.04 -10.54 14.88
CA ILE A 3 8.93 -10.89 13.97
C ILE A 3 7.84 -11.67 14.71
N ALA A 4 8.22 -12.61 15.58
CA ALA A 4 7.27 -13.47 16.26
C ALA A 4 6.34 -12.65 17.18
N GLU A 5 6.91 -11.68 17.89
CA GLU A 5 6.17 -10.75 18.74
C GLU A 5 5.31 -9.80 17.91
N TYR A 6 5.88 -9.20 16.87
CA TYR A 6 5.17 -8.29 15.98
C TYR A 6 3.95 -8.95 15.32
N LEU A 7 4.10 -10.17 14.79
CA LEU A 7 2.98 -10.93 14.21
C LEU A 7 1.97 -11.36 15.28
N SER A 8 2.43 -11.71 16.48
CA SER A 8 1.55 -12.11 17.59
C SER A 8 0.68 -10.97 18.11
N SER A 9 1.14 -9.72 18.00
CA SER A 9 0.38 -8.54 18.44
C SER A 9 -0.97 -8.37 17.74
N SER A 10 -1.15 -8.94 16.54
CA SER A 10 -2.45 -8.90 15.83
C SER A 10 -3.51 -9.86 16.40
N HIS A 11 -3.15 -10.69 17.38
CA HIS A 11 -4.01 -11.73 17.94
C HIS A 11 -3.82 -11.88 19.46
N PRO A 12 -4.13 -10.83 20.25
CA PRO A 12 -3.94 -10.86 21.70
C PRO A 12 -4.68 -12.03 22.36
N ASP A 13 -5.89 -12.34 21.87
CA ASP A 13 -6.83 -13.25 22.54
C ASP A 13 -6.66 -14.74 22.14
N ASP A 14 -5.83 -15.06 21.13
CA ASP A 14 -5.68 -16.43 20.60
C ASP A 14 -4.29 -17.00 20.88
N LEU A 15 -4.12 -17.53 22.10
CA LEU A 15 -2.86 -18.11 22.57
C LEU A 15 -2.34 -19.23 21.67
N ARG A 16 -3.23 -20.11 21.16
CA ARG A 16 -2.82 -21.21 20.27
C ARG A 16 -2.25 -20.69 18.95
N TYR A 17 -2.84 -19.62 18.42
CA TYR A 17 -2.37 -18.99 17.20
C TYR A 17 -1.02 -18.30 17.41
N ARG A 18 -0.83 -17.60 18.55
CA ARG A 18 0.45 -17.01 18.95
C ARG A 18 1.55 -18.05 19.10
N LEU A 19 1.28 -19.17 19.76
CA LEU A 19 2.23 -20.28 19.86
C LEU A 19 2.60 -20.85 18.49
N SER A 20 1.64 -20.92 17.56
CA SER A 20 1.92 -21.35 16.18
C SER A 20 2.76 -20.34 15.40
N ILE A 21 2.66 -19.04 15.68
CA ILE A 21 3.52 -17.99 15.11
C ILE A 21 4.95 -18.20 15.61
N VAL A 22 5.13 -18.26 16.93
CA VAL A 22 6.44 -18.42 17.58
C VAL A 22 7.14 -19.70 17.08
N TYR A 23 6.41 -20.81 17.00
CA TYR A 23 6.96 -22.06 16.48
C TYR A 23 7.44 -21.95 15.02
N ALA A 24 6.63 -21.35 14.15
CA ALA A 24 6.98 -21.21 12.73
C ALA A 24 8.18 -20.29 12.52
N VAL A 25 8.22 -19.15 13.22
CA VAL A 25 9.34 -18.19 13.14
C VAL A 25 10.61 -18.78 13.71
N ARG A 26 10.55 -19.44 14.88
CA ARG A 26 11.71 -20.05 15.53
C ARG A 26 12.36 -21.13 14.66
N ILE A 27 11.58 -21.94 13.95
CA ILE A 27 12.14 -22.93 13.01
C ILE A 27 12.88 -22.24 11.87
N LEU A 28 12.30 -21.18 11.29
CA LEU A 28 12.94 -20.44 10.21
C LEU A 28 14.23 -19.74 10.69
N GLU A 29 14.25 -19.23 11.92
CA GLU A 29 15.43 -18.60 12.54
C GLU A 29 16.53 -19.63 12.85
N GLN A 30 16.19 -20.79 13.43
CA GLN A 30 17.14 -21.87 13.71
C GLN A 30 17.81 -22.38 12.44
N GLN A 31 17.01 -22.58 11.38
CA GLN A 31 17.53 -22.98 10.07
C GLN A 31 18.34 -21.86 9.39
N SER A 32 18.22 -20.60 9.83
CA SER A 32 19.04 -19.47 9.37
C SER A 32 20.35 -19.32 10.15
N GLN A 33 20.39 -19.65 11.44
CA GLN A 33 21.55 -19.43 12.32
C GLN A 33 22.64 -20.51 12.20
N LEU A 34 22.27 -21.75 11.82
CA LEU A 34 23.16 -22.91 11.72
C LEU A 34 24.35 -22.77 10.74
N MET A 35 24.48 -21.66 10.00
CA MET A 35 25.44 -21.53 8.90
C MET A 35 26.14 -20.16 8.77
N THR A 36 26.19 -19.32 9.81
CA THR A 36 27.06 -18.12 9.80
C THR A 36 28.57 -18.43 9.74
N ASN A 37 28.98 -19.71 9.77
CA ASN A 37 30.37 -20.16 9.80
C ASN A 37 30.92 -20.78 8.49
N ILE A 38 30.18 -20.78 7.37
CA ILE A 38 30.69 -21.36 6.10
C ILE A 38 30.26 -20.50 4.90
N ASP A 39 31.04 -19.46 4.59
CA ASP A 39 31.02 -18.80 3.29
C ASP A 39 31.84 -19.63 2.29
N ILE A 40 31.17 -20.29 1.34
CA ILE A 40 31.83 -20.92 0.19
C ILE A 40 31.45 -20.14 -1.08
N THR A 41 32.47 -19.51 -1.64
CA THR A 41 32.58 -19.04 -3.01
C THR A 41 31.94 -20.02 -4.00
N ARG A 42 30.91 -19.59 -4.74
CA ARG A 42 30.40 -20.32 -5.92
C ARG A 42 30.37 -19.40 -7.13
N ASN A 43 31.22 -19.73 -8.11
CA ASN A 43 31.10 -19.30 -9.50
C ASN A 43 29.68 -19.61 -10.02
N GLN A 44 28.96 -18.60 -10.50
CA GLN A 44 27.66 -18.73 -11.17
C GLN A 44 27.75 -18.19 -12.61
N PRO A 45 27.09 -18.83 -13.60
CA PRO A 45 27.16 -18.45 -15.01
C PRO A 45 26.23 -17.30 -15.42
N PHE A 46 25.62 -16.61 -14.46
CA PHE A 46 24.81 -15.40 -14.69
C PHE A 46 25.22 -14.36 -13.64
N PRO A 47 25.70 -13.15 -14.01
CA PRO A 47 26.05 -12.14 -13.02
C PRO A 47 24.78 -11.38 -12.56
N THR A 48 24.88 -10.55 -11.49
CA THR A 48 24.40 -9.12 -11.45
C THR A 48 23.77 -8.55 -10.16
N TRP A 49 23.89 -9.14 -8.96
CA TRP A 49 23.53 -8.42 -7.70
C TRP A 49 24.59 -8.56 -6.62
N LYS A 50 24.94 -7.46 -5.93
CA LYS A 50 25.88 -7.46 -4.80
C LYS A 50 25.32 -8.22 -3.58
N SER A 51 23.99 -8.26 -3.39
CA SER A 51 23.30 -9.03 -2.33
C SER A 51 21.84 -9.36 -2.67
N ASP A 52 21.37 -10.58 -2.35
CA ASP A 52 19.95 -10.98 -2.47
C ASP A 52 19.02 -10.05 -1.65
N LYS A 53 19.51 -9.47 -0.55
CA LYS A 53 18.75 -8.54 0.29
C LYS A 53 18.46 -7.22 -0.45
N GLU A 54 19.44 -6.70 -1.18
CA GLU A 54 19.28 -5.47 -1.97
C GLU A 54 18.31 -5.65 -3.12
N PHE A 55 18.38 -6.81 -3.80
CA PHE A 55 17.43 -7.18 -4.84
C PHE A 55 16.00 -7.18 -4.30
N VAL A 56 15.76 -7.86 -3.17
CA VAL A 56 14.42 -7.95 -2.56
C VAL A 56 13.92 -6.56 -2.18
N ARG A 57 14.78 -5.73 -1.56
CA ARG A 57 14.41 -4.37 -1.17
C ARG A 57 14.01 -3.51 -2.37
N ARG A 58 14.77 -3.56 -3.47
CA ARG A 58 14.43 -2.86 -4.72
C ARG A 58 13.12 -3.31 -5.30
N PHE A 59 12.90 -4.62 -5.38
CA PHE A 59 11.66 -5.16 -5.89
C PHE A 59 10.47 -4.67 -5.05
N LEU A 60 10.60 -4.69 -3.73
CA LEU A 60 9.54 -4.23 -2.82
C LEU A 60 9.25 -2.72 -2.98
N MET A 61 10.26 -1.91 -3.28
CA MET A 61 10.10 -0.46 -3.45
C MET A 61 9.61 -0.05 -4.85
N PHE A 62 10.18 -0.63 -5.91
CA PHE A 62 9.94 -0.19 -7.29
C PHE A 62 8.97 -1.09 -8.07
N GLY A 63 8.79 -2.34 -7.62
CA GLY A 63 7.99 -3.35 -8.31
C GLY A 63 8.71 -4.09 -9.44
N ASN A 64 9.97 -3.76 -9.70
CA ASN A 64 10.85 -4.50 -10.61
C ASN A 64 12.29 -4.51 -10.10
N SER A 65 13.12 -5.27 -10.81
CA SER A 65 14.56 -5.36 -10.56
C SER A 65 15.39 -4.47 -11.48
N ASP A 66 14.80 -3.90 -12.52
CA ASP A 66 15.54 -3.25 -13.61
C ASP A 66 16.00 -1.83 -13.25
N GLY A 67 15.74 -1.37 -12.02
CA GLY A 67 16.04 -0.01 -11.58
C GLY A 67 15.14 1.02 -12.25
N ILE A 68 13.93 0.63 -12.66
CA ILE A 68 12.97 1.51 -13.33
C ILE A 68 11.77 1.71 -12.40
N TYR A 69 11.38 2.95 -12.11
CA TYR A 69 10.15 3.26 -11.41
C TYR A 69 9.14 3.91 -12.35
N PHE A 70 7.99 3.27 -12.57
CA PHE A 70 6.89 3.87 -13.32
C PHE A 70 5.97 4.64 -12.38
N ALA A 71 6.00 5.97 -12.48
CA ALA A 71 5.13 6.86 -11.73
C ALA A 71 3.67 6.72 -12.17
N ARG A 72 3.44 6.49 -13.47
CA ARG A 72 2.13 6.13 -14.00
C ARG A 72 1.86 4.63 -13.79
N GLN A 73 0.63 4.28 -13.42
CA GLN A 73 0.20 2.87 -13.42
C GLN A 73 0.17 2.36 -14.87
N ILE A 74 1.27 1.77 -15.31
CA ILE A 74 1.15 0.51 -16.06
C ILE A 74 0.71 -0.50 -14.99
N ASP A 75 -0.37 -1.23 -15.23
CA ASP A 75 -0.82 -2.28 -14.31
C ASP A 75 0.39 -3.09 -13.88
N PHE A 76 0.64 -3.20 -12.58
CA PHE A 76 1.75 -4.00 -12.07
C PHE A 76 1.61 -5.39 -12.71
N THR A 77 2.52 -5.71 -13.63
CA THR A 77 2.41 -6.92 -14.45
C THR A 77 2.62 -8.09 -13.50
N CYS A 78 1.50 -8.71 -13.17
CA CYS A 78 1.45 -9.80 -12.23
C CYS A 78 2.04 -11.04 -12.90
N THR A 79 3.35 -11.23 -12.78
CA THR A 79 4.09 -12.39 -13.27
C THR A 79 4.91 -13.00 -12.14
N LEU A 80 5.20 -14.30 -12.23
CA LEU A 80 6.19 -14.91 -11.36
C LEU A 80 7.54 -14.24 -11.57
N VAL A 81 8.15 -13.77 -10.48
CA VAL A 81 9.48 -13.18 -10.47
C VAL A 81 10.51 -14.31 -10.29
N PRO A 82 11.29 -14.68 -11.32
CA PRO A 82 12.17 -15.84 -11.27
C PRO A 82 13.22 -15.74 -10.16
N ASP A 83 13.74 -14.55 -9.90
CA ASP A 83 14.74 -14.31 -8.86
C ASP A 83 14.19 -14.44 -7.45
N LEU A 84 12.98 -13.93 -7.16
CA LEU A 84 12.32 -14.20 -5.87
C LEU A 84 12.05 -15.70 -5.69
N CYS A 85 11.64 -16.37 -6.77
CA CYS A 85 11.47 -17.83 -6.75
C CYS A 85 12.79 -18.54 -6.44
N ARG A 86 13.91 -18.12 -7.05
CA ARG A 86 15.26 -18.62 -6.79
C ARG A 86 15.65 -18.39 -5.33
N ILE A 87 15.42 -17.21 -4.78
CA ILE A 87 15.73 -16.87 -3.38
C ILE A 87 14.94 -17.78 -2.44
N ILE A 88 13.63 -17.97 -2.67
CA ILE A 88 12.79 -18.87 -1.88
C ILE A 88 13.27 -20.33 -1.97
N GLN A 89 13.63 -20.81 -3.17
CA GLN A 89 14.12 -22.18 -3.41
C GLN A 89 15.51 -22.45 -2.86
N SER A 90 16.40 -21.45 -2.94
CA SER A 90 17.77 -21.51 -2.41
C SER A 90 17.80 -21.69 -0.88
N GLY A 91 16.62 -21.63 -0.24
CA GLY A 91 16.38 -21.99 1.16
C GLY A 91 16.76 -23.41 1.56
N ARG A 92 17.26 -24.28 0.66
CA ARG A 92 17.87 -25.57 1.02
C ARG A 92 19.15 -25.46 1.86
N SER A 93 19.78 -24.26 1.92
CA SER A 93 20.99 -24.05 2.74
C SER A 93 21.04 -22.70 3.50
N PHE A 94 20.07 -21.78 3.29
CA PHE A 94 20.20 -20.38 3.79
C PHE A 94 18.89 -19.70 4.26
N CYS A 95 17.75 -20.40 4.37
CA CYS A 95 16.43 -19.87 4.82
C CYS A 95 16.09 -18.41 4.45
N LYS A 96 16.38 -18.01 3.21
CA LYS A 96 16.23 -16.62 2.72
C LYS A 96 14.77 -16.16 2.58
N GLY A 97 13.80 -17.07 2.71
CA GLY A 97 12.38 -16.72 2.76
C GLY A 97 11.98 -15.87 3.98
N LEU A 98 12.66 -16.07 5.12
CA LEU A 98 12.43 -15.24 6.32
C LEU A 98 12.92 -13.81 6.11
N MET A 99 14.06 -13.63 5.43
CA MET A 99 14.58 -12.31 5.05
C MET A 99 13.58 -11.54 4.19
N ILE A 100 12.89 -12.19 3.24
CA ILE A 100 11.84 -11.56 2.43
C ILE A 100 10.70 -11.07 3.34
N LEU A 101 10.23 -11.92 4.27
CA LEU A 101 9.16 -11.52 5.21
C LEU A 101 9.58 -10.38 6.13
N GLN A 102 10.83 -10.37 6.61
CA GLN A 102 11.38 -9.26 7.40
C GLN A 102 11.31 -7.94 6.64
N GLN A 103 11.83 -7.92 5.40
CA GLN A 103 11.82 -6.71 4.56
C GLN A 103 10.38 -6.26 4.25
N ILE A 104 9.46 -7.18 3.96
CA ILE A 104 8.04 -6.85 3.75
C ILE A 104 7.43 -6.17 4.99
N LEU A 105 7.68 -6.72 6.18
CA LEU A 105 7.11 -6.19 7.42
C LEU A 105 7.74 -4.83 7.80
N GLU A 106 9.06 -4.69 7.66
CA GLU A 106 9.78 -3.44 7.89
C GLU A 106 9.25 -2.32 7.00
N ILE A 107 9.16 -2.55 5.69
CA ILE A 107 8.67 -1.56 4.71
C ILE A 107 7.17 -1.28 4.91
N SER A 108 6.39 -2.29 5.32
CA SER A 108 4.96 -2.11 5.59
C SER A 108 4.70 -1.27 6.83
N GLU A 109 5.51 -1.41 7.88
CA GLU A 109 5.42 -0.64 9.14
C GLU A 109 5.90 0.79 8.95
N SER A 110 7.03 0.97 8.26
CA SER A 110 7.63 2.27 8.00
C SER A 110 6.81 3.11 7.00
N ASN A 111 5.88 2.48 6.28
CA ASN A 111 5.06 3.06 5.21
C ASN A 111 5.87 3.73 4.08
N HIS A 112 7.11 3.26 3.84
CA HIS A 112 8.00 3.78 2.79
C HIS A 112 7.63 3.24 1.40
N ALA A 113 6.96 2.08 1.30
CA ALA A 113 6.55 1.55 0.00
C ALA A 113 5.54 2.48 -0.71
N PRO A 114 5.89 3.04 -1.88
CA PRO A 114 5.00 3.92 -2.64
C PRO A 114 3.78 3.17 -3.19
N LYS A 115 3.95 1.88 -3.48
CA LYS A 115 2.92 0.96 -3.98
C LYS A 115 2.92 -0.30 -3.12
N LYS A 116 1.74 -0.82 -2.77
CA LYS A 116 1.62 -2.03 -1.92
C LYS A 116 1.65 -3.32 -2.76
N GLU A 117 1.43 -3.24 -4.07
CA GLU A 117 1.37 -4.37 -4.99
C GLU A 117 2.63 -5.25 -4.96
N PRO A 118 3.87 -4.71 -5.01
CA PRO A 118 5.08 -5.55 -4.94
C PRO A 118 5.19 -6.31 -3.62
N LEU A 119 4.81 -5.68 -2.49
CA LEU A 119 4.78 -6.31 -1.17
C LEU A 119 3.78 -7.47 -1.16
N LEU A 120 2.59 -7.27 -1.73
CA LEU A 120 1.56 -8.30 -1.80
C LEU A 120 1.97 -9.47 -2.70
N MET A 121 2.67 -9.20 -3.81
CA MET A 121 3.20 -10.25 -4.70
C MET A 121 4.27 -11.08 -3.99
N ALA A 122 5.25 -10.43 -3.37
CA ALA A 122 6.29 -11.11 -2.59
C ALA A 122 5.70 -11.92 -1.44
N LEU A 123 4.69 -11.37 -0.75
CA LEU A 123 3.94 -12.08 0.30
C LEU A 123 3.19 -13.30 -0.25
N ALA A 124 2.55 -13.18 -1.41
CA ALA A 124 1.84 -14.27 -2.08
C ALA A 124 2.80 -15.40 -2.50
N LEU A 125 4.00 -15.05 -2.99
CA LEU A 125 5.07 -16.00 -3.27
C LEU A 125 5.47 -16.75 -1.99
N CYS A 126 5.78 -16.07 -0.90
CA CYS A 126 6.09 -16.73 0.38
C CYS A 126 4.95 -17.63 0.89
N ALA A 127 3.69 -17.26 0.64
CA ALA A 127 2.52 -18.00 1.11
C ALA A 127 2.16 -19.24 0.26
N ARG A 128 2.44 -19.22 -1.06
CA ARG A 128 1.88 -20.20 -2.02
C ARG A 128 2.91 -20.87 -2.94
N TYR A 129 4.16 -20.42 -2.96
CA TYR A 129 5.15 -20.97 -3.88
C TYR A 129 5.38 -22.48 -3.68
N LYS A 130 5.11 -23.27 -4.72
CA LYS A 130 5.20 -24.75 -4.75
C LYS A 130 4.42 -25.49 -3.65
N VAL A 131 3.47 -24.84 -2.97
CA VAL A 131 2.81 -25.45 -1.80
C VAL A 131 1.96 -26.66 -2.22
N HIS A 132 2.14 -27.79 -1.51
CA HIS A 132 1.32 -28.98 -1.69
C HIS A 132 -0.12 -28.73 -1.22
N ASP A 133 -1.09 -28.75 -2.14
CA ASP A 133 -2.50 -28.81 -1.75
C ASP A 133 -2.80 -30.22 -1.22
N THR A 134 -2.99 -30.35 0.09
CA THR A 134 -3.26 -31.62 0.82
C THR A 134 -4.56 -32.33 0.41
N GLN A 135 -5.23 -31.90 -0.66
CA GLN A 135 -6.46 -32.50 -1.18
C GLN A 135 -6.22 -33.43 -2.37
N SER A 136 -5.02 -33.49 -2.98
CA SER A 136 -4.74 -34.52 -3.98
C SER A 136 -4.34 -35.84 -3.30
N ARG A 137 -5.27 -36.79 -3.23
CA ARG A 137 -4.97 -38.20 -2.92
C ARG A 137 -4.30 -38.95 -4.08
N LYS A 138 -4.02 -38.30 -5.21
CA LYS A 138 -3.22 -38.91 -6.28
C LYS A 138 -1.77 -38.90 -5.85
N LYS A 139 -1.21 -40.10 -5.62
CA LYS A 139 0.24 -40.30 -5.61
C LYS A 139 0.78 -39.78 -6.93
N LEU A 140 1.85 -39.01 -6.87
CA LEU A 140 2.55 -38.56 -8.07
C LEU A 140 3.32 -39.76 -8.65
N PRO A 141 3.68 -39.77 -9.94
CA PRO A 141 4.37 -40.91 -10.58
C PRO A 141 5.72 -41.29 -9.94
N TRP A 142 6.26 -40.43 -9.08
CA TRP A 142 7.49 -40.66 -8.31
C TRP A 142 7.25 -41.09 -6.85
N ASP A 143 5.98 -41.11 -6.39
CA ASP A 143 5.57 -41.60 -5.06
C ASP A 143 5.14 -43.08 -5.07
N THR A 144 5.26 -43.77 -6.21
CA THR A 144 5.02 -45.21 -6.35
C THR A 144 6.29 -45.99 -6.02
N THR A 145 6.16 -47.00 -5.13
CA THR A 145 7.22 -47.91 -4.70
C THR A 145 7.44 -49.08 -5.66
N GLU A 146 6.65 -49.14 -6.73
CA GLU A 146 6.72 -50.20 -7.75
C GLU A 146 7.62 -49.70 -8.89
N GLU A 147 8.77 -50.39 -9.09
CA GLU A 147 9.80 -50.00 -10.04
C GLU A 147 9.32 -49.95 -11.51
N GLY A 148 8.19 -50.60 -11.82
CA GLY A 148 7.63 -50.69 -13.17
C GLY A 148 6.86 -49.44 -13.66
N GLU A 149 6.50 -48.50 -12.80
CA GLU A 149 5.74 -47.27 -13.18
C GLU A 149 6.59 -45.99 -13.21
N LYS A 150 7.89 -46.08 -12.90
CA LYS A 150 8.82 -44.95 -12.99
C LYS A 150 9.18 -44.71 -14.46
N LEU A 151 8.58 -43.69 -15.07
CA LEU A 151 8.84 -43.26 -16.46
C LEU A 151 10.31 -42.88 -16.74
N LEU A 152 11.14 -42.66 -15.72
CA LEU A 152 12.58 -42.38 -15.84
C LEU A 152 13.39 -42.99 -14.67
N PRO A 153 14.65 -43.41 -14.89
CA PRO A 153 15.56 -43.88 -13.85
C PRO A 153 15.77 -42.84 -12.73
N ASP A 154 15.84 -43.30 -11.48
CA ASP A 154 15.99 -42.45 -10.27
C ASP A 154 17.18 -41.48 -10.31
N ALA A 155 18.19 -41.77 -11.14
CA ALA A 155 19.34 -40.90 -11.35
C ALA A 155 19.00 -39.60 -12.13
N ILE A 156 18.04 -39.65 -13.06
CA ILE A 156 17.64 -38.50 -13.90
C ILE A 156 16.59 -37.65 -13.17
N CYS A 157 15.73 -38.27 -12.36
CA CYS A 157 14.74 -37.55 -11.53
C CYS A 157 15.37 -36.70 -10.41
N ARG A 158 16.61 -36.99 -10.00
CA ARG A 158 17.35 -36.16 -9.03
C ARG A 158 17.80 -34.82 -9.62
N ASP A 159 17.85 -34.69 -10.96
CA ASP A 159 18.49 -33.56 -11.65
C ASP A 159 17.54 -32.50 -12.24
N ILE A 160 16.23 -32.52 -11.96
CA ILE A 160 15.33 -31.46 -12.44
C ILE A 160 14.52 -30.84 -11.29
N ARG A 161 15.17 -29.85 -10.65
CA ARG A 161 14.71 -28.93 -9.59
C ARG A 161 14.62 -29.55 -8.17
N PRO A 162 15.46 -29.12 -7.21
CA PRO A 162 15.43 -29.64 -5.85
C PRO A 162 14.08 -29.36 -5.17
N ALA A 163 13.43 -30.40 -4.67
CA ALA A 163 12.23 -30.28 -3.84
C ALA A 163 12.55 -29.49 -2.55
N MET A 164 11.74 -28.47 -2.24
CA MET A 164 11.84 -27.71 -0.99
C MET A 164 11.58 -28.63 0.21
N GLU A 165 12.28 -28.42 1.32
CA GLU A 165 12.01 -29.17 2.55
C GLU A 165 10.58 -28.85 3.03
N LYS A 166 9.80 -29.90 3.31
CA LYS A 166 8.37 -29.79 3.65
C LYS A 166 8.13 -28.98 4.94
N SER A 167 9.06 -29.08 5.90
CA SER A 167 9.05 -28.33 7.17
C SER A 167 9.25 -26.82 6.93
N TYR A 168 10.29 -26.45 6.18
CA TYR A 168 10.61 -25.07 5.78
C TYR A 168 9.44 -24.45 5.02
N GLN A 169 8.94 -25.14 3.99
CA GLN A 169 7.82 -24.65 3.19
C GLN A 169 6.55 -24.45 4.04
N GLY A 170 6.26 -25.38 4.94
CA GLY A 170 5.13 -25.27 5.86
C GLY A 170 5.26 -24.11 6.86
N CYS A 171 6.47 -23.85 7.37
CA CYS A 171 6.73 -22.74 8.29
C CYS A 171 6.71 -21.39 7.58
N LEU A 172 7.33 -21.30 6.39
CA LEU A 172 7.32 -20.09 5.57
C LEU A 172 5.89 -19.71 5.15
N GLN A 173 5.09 -20.69 4.71
CA GLN A 173 3.69 -20.46 4.40
C GLN A 173 2.92 -19.93 5.62
N LYS A 174 3.10 -20.55 6.79
CA LYS A 174 2.41 -20.11 8.02
C LYS A 174 2.81 -18.68 8.37
N ALA A 175 4.11 -18.38 8.42
CA ALA A 175 4.62 -17.04 8.72
C ALA A 175 4.10 -15.99 7.73
N ALA A 176 4.10 -16.28 6.43
CA ALA A 176 3.55 -15.40 5.40
C ALA A 176 2.05 -15.16 5.58
N LEU A 177 1.27 -16.21 5.88
CA LEU A 177 -0.16 -16.08 6.14
C LEU A 177 -0.47 -15.32 7.42
N PHE A 178 0.40 -15.36 8.44
CA PHE A 178 0.29 -14.53 9.63
C PHE A 178 0.56 -13.05 9.32
N ALA A 179 1.55 -12.77 8.47
CA ALA A 179 1.87 -11.42 8.01
C ALA A 179 0.72 -10.73 7.24
N VAL A 180 -0.22 -11.49 6.65
CA VAL A 180 -1.42 -10.94 5.99
C VAL A 180 -2.20 -10.00 6.90
N HIS A 181 -2.32 -10.30 8.20
CA HIS A 181 -3.06 -9.47 9.15
C HIS A 181 -2.40 -8.11 9.44
N LYS A 182 -1.11 -7.96 9.15
CA LYS A 182 -0.36 -6.69 9.28
C LYS A 182 -0.27 -5.94 7.95
N VAL A 183 -0.01 -6.65 6.86
CA VAL A 183 0.22 -6.05 5.52
C VAL A 183 -1.11 -5.68 4.84
N CYS A 184 -2.12 -6.55 4.93
CA CYS A 184 -3.43 -6.34 4.31
C CYS A 184 -4.37 -5.56 5.23
N VAL A 185 -4.13 -4.25 5.37
CA VAL A 185 -4.97 -3.37 6.20
C VAL A 185 -6.34 -3.07 5.55
N THR A 186 -6.38 -2.93 4.22
CA THR A 186 -7.61 -2.63 3.48
C THR A 186 -8.12 -3.87 2.72
N PRO A 187 -9.43 -3.94 2.41
CA PRO A 187 -9.97 -4.99 1.56
C PRO A 187 -9.34 -5.04 0.16
N THR A 188 -8.91 -3.88 -0.34
CA THR A 188 -8.23 -3.80 -1.64
C THR A 188 -6.92 -4.58 -1.60
N HIS A 189 -6.13 -4.43 -0.52
CA HIS A 189 -4.89 -5.20 -0.35
C HIS A 189 -5.19 -6.71 -0.24
N LEU A 190 -6.23 -7.08 0.51
CA LEU A 190 -6.63 -8.49 0.65
C LEU A 190 -7.05 -9.10 -0.70
N PHE A 191 -7.88 -8.40 -1.48
CA PHE A 191 -8.34 -8.89 -2.79
C PHE A 191 -7.19 -9.02 -3.78
N THR A 192 -6.29 -8.03 -3.82
CA THR A 192 -5.08 -8.07 -4.64
C THR A 192 -4.16 -9.24 -4.23
N PHE A 193 -3.94 -9.45 -2.93
CA PHE A 193 -3.18 -10.59 -2.41
C PHE A 193 -3.77 -11.94 -2.83
N ILE A 194 -5.10 -12.10 -2.76
CA ILE A 194 -5.78 -13.33 -3.18
C ILE A 194 -5.63 -13.55 -4.69
N ASN A 195 -5.73 -12.48 -5.49
CA ASN A 195 -5.49 -12.56 -6.93
C ASN A 195 -4.06 -13.05 -7.23
N TYR A 196 -3.07 -12.53 -6.50
CA TYR A 196 -1.67 -12.97 -6.62
C TYR A 196 -1.47 -14.42 -6.14
N CYS A 197 -2.13 -14.83 -5.06
CA CYS A 197 -2.11 -16.22 -4.61
C CYS A 197 -2.68 -17.19 -5.65
N LYS A 198 -3.74 -16.77 -6.37
CA LYS A 198 -4.33 -17.52 -7.48
C LYS A 198 -3.34 -17.64 -8.64
N LEU A 199 -2.67 -16.55 -9.02
CA LEU A 199 -1.63 -16.58 -10.05
C LEU A 199 -0.49 -17.53 -9.68
N VAL A 200 0.12 -17.33 -8.50
CA VAL A 200 1.25 -18.15 -8.03
C VAL A 200 0.87 -19.63 -7.98
N SER A 201 -0.36 -19.95 -7.57
CA SER A 201 -0.84 -21.34 -7.52
C SER A 201 -1.11 -21.93 -8.91
N LYS A 202 -1.51 -21.12 -9.89
CA LYS A 202 -1.68 -21.57 -11.28
C LYS A 202 -0.35 -21.88 -11.96
N GLU A 203 0.67 -21.05 -11.74
CA GLU A 203 1.96 -21.16 -12.42
C GLU A 203 2.97 -22.06 -11.70
N SER A 204 2.96 -22.08 -10.36
CA SER A 204 3.91 -22.88 -9.55
C SER A 204 3.27 -24.08 -8.83
N GLY A 205 1.95 -24.24 -8.93
CA GLY A 205 1.22 -25.29 -8.25
C GLY A 205 1.55 -26.67 -8.80
N LEU A 206 1.71 -27.64 -7.90
CA LEU A 206 1.94 -29.05 -8.26
C LEU A 206 0.68 -29.74 -8.82
N LYS A 207 -0.50 -29.14 -8.61
CA LYS A 207 -1.77 -29.59 -9.19
C LYS A 207 -2.08 -28.73 -10.42
N LYS A 208 -2.32 -29.38 -11.57
CA LYS A 208 -2.85 -28.74 -12.77
C LYS A 208 -4.14 -27.98 -12.38
N ASP A 209 -4.14 -26.66 -12.55
CA ASP A 209 -5.24 -25.75 -12.24
C ASP A 209 -5.62 -25.59 -10.74
N SER A 210 -4.64 -25.52 -9.83
CA SER A 210 -4.94 -25.10 -8.45
C SER A 210 -5.43 -23.64 -8.40
N ASN A 211 -6.63 -23.44 -7.86
CA ASN A 211 -7.20 -22.10 -7.60
C ASN A 211 -6.59 -21.40 -6.38
N GLY A 212 -5.63 -22.01 -5.68
CA GLY A 212 -4.94 -21.38 -4.54
C GLY A 212 -5.64 -21.48 -3.17
N TRP A 213 -6.84 -22.07 -3.09
CA TRP A 213 -7.66 -22.11 -1.88
C TRP A 213 -7.38 -23.32 -0.97
N GLY A 214 -6.24 -23.31 -0.28
CA GLY A 214 -5.89 -24.30 0.76
C GLY A 214 -6.58 -24.07 2.10
N ARG A 215 -6.54 -25.05 3.01
CA ARG A 215 -7.09 -24.94 4.38
C ARG A 215 -6.51 -23.75 5.16
N ALA A 216 -5.20 -23.52 5.00
CA ALA A 216 -4.49 -22.42 5.67
C ALA A 216 -4.96 -21.05 5.16
N LEU A 217 -5.04 -20.85 3.83
CA LEU A 217 -5.53 -19.59 3.25
C LEU A 217 -6.98 -19.30 3.66
N ARG A 218 -7.87 -20.30 3.61
CA ARG A 218 -9.26 -20.15 4.10
C ARG A 218 -9.28 -19.70 5.57
N ALA A 219 -8.46 -20.34 6.41
CA ALA A 219 -8.38 -20.01 7.82
C ALA A 219 -7.91 -18.57 8.07
N THR A 220 -6.92 -18.09 7.33
CA THR A 220 -6.40 -16.71 7.41
C THR A 220 -7.45 -15.70 6.98
N VAL A 221 -8.10 -15.90 5.83
CA VAL A 221 -9.14 -14.99 5.33
C VAL A 221 -10.33 -14.92 6.28
N VAL A 222 -10.78 -16.06 6.81
CA VAL A 222 -11.85 -16.09 7.83
C VAL A 222 -11.43 -15.26 9.05
N LYS A 223 -10.23 -15.48 9.58
CA LYS A 223 -9.75 -14.75 10.75
C LYS A 223 -9.60 -13.25 10.48
N TRP A 224 -9.26 -12.86 9.25
CA TRP A 224 -9.12 -11.45 8.88
C TRP A 224 -10.44 -10.68 9.05
N TYR A 225 -11.57 -11.28 8.65
CA TYR A 225 -12.89 -10.68 8.84
C TYR A 225 -13.33 -10.65 10.31
N TYR A 226 -13.08 -11.72 11.07
CA TYR A 226 -13.47 -11.79 12.48
C TYR A 226 -12.59 -10.97 13.43
N ASN A 227 -11.39 -10.57 12.99
CA ASN A 227 -10.52 -9.65 13.72
C ASN A 227 -11.05 -8.19 13.74
N HIS A 228 -12.07 -7.86 12.94
CA HIS A 228 -12.69 -6.53 12.95
C HIS A 228 -13.93 -6.51 13.83
N THR A 229 -14.12 -5.43 14.58
CA THR A 229 -15.38 -5.13 15.27
C THR A 229 -16.55 -5.07 14.27
N PRO A 230 -17.80 -5.36 14.68
CA PRO A 230 -18.97 -5.28 13.81
C PRO A 230 -19.08 -3.96 13.04
N ASN A 231 -18.90 -2.82 13.72
CA ASN A 231 -19.01 -1.50 13.10
C ASN A 231 -17.97 -1.29 11.99
N ARG A 232 -16.71 -1.59 12.29
CA ARG A 232 -15.61 -1.54 11.30
C ARG A 232 -15.86 -2.49 10.13
N LEU A 233 -16.37 -3.68 10.38
CA LEU A 233 -16.68 -4.65 9.34
C LEU A 233 -17.82 -4.16 8.43
N ALA A 234 -18.89 -3.59 8.99
CA ALA A 234 -19.99 -3.00 8.23
C ALA A 234 -19.52 -1.85 7.32
N PHE A 235 -18.65 -0.98 7.82
CA PHE A 235 -18.00 0.07 7.02
C PHE A 235 -17.17 -0.53 5.87
N ILE A 236 -16.33 -1.52 6.16
CA ILE A 236 -15.46 -2.18 5.18
C ILE A 236 -16.27 -2.78 4.02
N VAL A 237 -17.31 -3.56 4.31
CA VAL A 237 -18.07 -4.29 3.28
C VAL A 237 -18.92 -3.37 2.41
N THR A 238 -19.33 -2.21 2.94
CA THR A 238 -20.13 -1.22 2.21
C THR A 238 -19.28 -0.26 1.39
N LYS A 239 -18.09 0.11 1.88
CA LYS A 239 -17.14 0.98 1.15
C LYS A 239 -16.40 0.26 0.03
N TYR A 240 -15.88 -0.93 0.28
CA TYR A 240 -15.00 -1.66 -0.65
C TYR A 240 -15.70 -2.83 -1.36
N ARG A 241 -16.89 -2.58 -1.93
CA ARG A 241 -17.78 -3.62 -2.49
C ARG A 241 -17.11 -4.55 -3.52
N TYR A 242 -16.30 -3.98 -4.41
CA TYR A 242 -15.61 -4.70 -5.48
C TYR A 242 -14.28 -4.03 -5.84
N ARG A 243 -13.17 -4.76 -5.75
CA ARG A 243 -11.82 -4.30 -6.13
C ARG A 243 -10.98 -5.50 -6.60
N ALA A 244 -9.97 -5.26 -7.44
CA ALA A 244 -9.04 -6.30 -7.92
C ALA A 244 -9.75 -7.61 -8.37
N SER A 245 -10.86 -7.45 -9.08
CA SER A 245 -11.72 -8.54 -9.59
C SER A 245 -12.45 -9.41 -8.57
N TYR A 246 -12.44 -9.05 -7.28
CA TYR A 246 -13.14 -9.78 -6.21
C TYR A 246 -14.17 -8.90 -5.49
N SER A 247 -15.24 -9.53 -5.05
CA SER A 247 -16.18 -9.00 -4.07
C SER A 247 -16.05 -9.72 -2.73
N HIS A 248 -16.57 -9.10 -1.66
CA HIS A 248 -16.66 -9.77 -0.35
C HIS A 248 -17.47 -11.08 -0.41
N ARG A 249 -18.50 -11.15 -1.27
CA ARG A 249 -19.31 -12.36 -1.49
C ARG A 249 -18.46 -13.50 -2.03
N ASP A 250 -17.62 -13.23 -3.02
CA ASP A 250 -16.72 -14.24 -3.60
C ASP A 250 -15.81 -14.82 -2.52
N LEU A 251 -15.20 -13.96 -1.70
CA LEU A 251 -14.35 -14.41 -0.60
C LEU A 251 -15.12 -15.23 0.44
N PHE A 252 -16.32 -14.81 0.82
CA PHE A 252 -17.15 -15.54 1.79
C PHE A 252 -17.51 -16.95 1.29
N CYS A 253 -17.81 -17.06 -0.01
CA CYS A 253 -18.06 -18.35 -0.66
C CYS A 253 -16.80 -19.22 -0.72
N LEU A 254 -15.66 -18.64 -1.09
CA LEU A 254 -14.39 -19.36 -1.27
C LEU A 254 -13.75 -19.78 0.07
N CYS A 255 -13.91 -18.97 1.12
CA CYS A 255 -13.35 -19.25 2.44
C CYS A 255 -14.26 -20.13 3.32
N HIS A 256 -15.53 -20.30 2.92
CA HIS A 256 -16.60 -20.89 3.73
C HIS A 256 -16.70 -20.20 5.08
N ILE A 257 -17.08 -18.92 5.06
CA ILE A 257 -17.08 -18.09 6.26
C ILE A 257 -18.05 -18.64 7.31
N HIS A 258 -17.48 -19.16 8.40
CA HIS A 258 -18.20 -19.64 9.56
C HIS A 258 -17.37 -19.34 10.81
N PRO A 259 -18.02 -19.01 11.93
CA PRO A 259 -17.32 -18.87 13.19
C PRO A 259 -16.66 -20.20 13.53
N LYS A 260 -15.40 -20.15 13.96
CA LYS A 260 -14.70 -21.36 14.35
C LYS A 260 -14.97 -21.67 15.81
N ARG A 261 -15.20 -22.95 16.11
CA ARG A 261 -15.24 -23.47 17.49
C ARG A 261 -13.92 -23.25 18.25
N SER A 262 -12.85 -22.89 17.56
CA SER A 262 -11.55 -22.55 18.15
C SER A 262 -11.45 -21.11 18.64
N PHE A 263 -12.45 -20.26 18.40
CA PHE A 263 -12.45 -18.91 18.94
C PHE A 263 -12.59 -18.96 20.47
N PRO A 264 -11.80 -18.15 21.21
CA PRO A 264 -11.96 -18.00 22.66
C PRO A 264 -13.39 -17.59 23.01
N SER A 265 -13.88 -17.96 24.20
CA SER A 265 -15.22 -17.57 24.67
C SER A 265 -15.39 -16.04 24.76
N GLU A 266 -14.29 -15.32 24.98
CA GLU A 266 -14.24 -13.85 25.09
C GLU A 266 -14.14 -13.14 23.72
N HIS A 267 -14.06 -13.87 22.61
CA HIS A 267 -13.91 -13.28 21.29
C HIS A 267 -15.13 -12.42 20.90
N ASN A 268 -14.89 -11.23 20.32
CA ASN A 268 -15.91 -10.23 19.91
C ASN A 268 -17.14 -10.82 19.18
N TYR A 269 -16.92 -11.86 18.38
CA TYR A 269 -17.98 -12.61 17.71
C TYR A 269 -19.11 -13.09 18.65
N TRP A 270 -18.75 -13.65 19.81
CA TRP A 270 -19.76 -14.20 20.73
C TRP A 270 -20.57 -13.11 21.43
N GLN A 271 -20.00 -11.92 21.59
CA GLN A 271 -20.68 -10.74 22.15
C GLN A 271 -21.63 -10.10 21.14
N HIS A 272 -21.28 -10.09 19.85
CA HIS A 272 -22.01 -9.38 18.79
C HIS A 272 -22.55 -10.30 17.69
N GLN A 273 -22.98 -11.52 18.04
CA GLN A 273 -23.35 -12.56 17.05
C GLN A 273 -24.39 -12.07 16.03
N LYS A 274 -25.43 -11.38 16.50
CA LYS A 274 -26.53 -10.87 15.65
C LYS A 274 -26.03 -9.91 14.57
N GLU A 275 -25.13 -8.99 14.94
CA GLU A 275 -24.58 -7.99 14.02
C GLU A 275 -23.71 -8.62 12.94
N TYR A 276 -22.82 -9.57 13.31
CA TYR A 276 -22.03 -10.31 12.33
C TYR A 276 -22.92 -11.09 11.36
N ASP A 277 -23.95 -11.78 11.86
CA ASP A 277 -24.88 -12.55 11.03
C ASP A 277 -25.62 -11.63 10.04
N ASP A 278 -26.04 -10.44 10.46
CA ASP A 278 -26.75 -9.49 9.59
C ASP A 278 -25.83 -8.88 8.52
N ILE A 279 -24.57 -8.59 8.86
CA ILE A 279 -23.55 -8.18 7.89
C ILE A 279 -23.33 -9.28 6.85
N PHE A 280 -23.15 -10.52 7.28
CA PHE A 280 -22.90 -11.64 6.36
C PHE A 280 -24.12 -11.93 5.47
N LYS A 281 -25.34 -11.85 6.01
CA LYS A 281 -26.58 -11.93 5.21
C LYS A 281 -26.65 -10.83 4.16
N HIS A 282 -26.28 -9.60 4.50
CA HIS A 282 -26.26 -8.49 3.54
C HIS A 282 -25.31 -8.77 2.37
N VAL A 283 -24.08 -9.19 2.66
CA VAL A 283 -23.09 -9.50 1.62
C VAL A 283 -23.55 -10.69 0.75
N ALA A 284 -24.16 -11.72 1.36
CA ALA A 284 -24.63 -12.90 0.63
C ALA A 284 -25.84 -12.63 -0.29
N ARG A 285 -26.72 -11.69 0.06
CA ARG A 285 -27.96 -11.37 -0.68
C ARG A 285 -27.76 -10.43 -1.89
N ASN A 286 -26.58 -9.86 -2.09
CA ASN A 286 -26.34 -8.89 -3.18
C ASN A 286 -26.26 -9.55 -4.57
N GLN A 287 -27.43 -9.83 -5.15
CA GLN A 287 -27.71 -9.76 -6.59
C GLN A 287 -29.22 -9.48 -6.76
N LYS A 288 -29.57 -8.35 -7.38
CA LYS A 288 -30.89 -8.21 -8.02
C LYS A 288 -30.99 -9.32 -9.07
N GLY A 289 -31.95 -10.22 -8.90
CA GLY A 289 -32.27 -11.28 -9.86
C GLY A 289 -32.72 -12.57 -9.19
N ASN A 290 -34.04 -12.77 -9.17
CA ASN A 290 -34.79 -13.97 -8.78
C ASN A 290 -34.91 -14.24 -7.28
N GLU A 291 -35.99 -13.69 -6.71
CA GLU A 291 -36.78 -14.39 -5.71
C GLU A 291 -37.09 -15.81 -6.22
N LYS A 292 -36.47 -16.79 -5.60
CA LYS A 292 -37.17 -18.05 -5.31
C LYS A 292 -37.17 -18.19 -3.81
N GLU A 293 -38.35 -17.94 -3.23
CA GLU A 293 -38.74 -18.52 -1.95
C GLU A 293 -38.32 -19.99 -1.92
N GLY A 294 -37.68 -20.43 -0.83
CA GLY A 294 -37.31 -21.84 -0.76
C GLY A 294 -36.36 -22.21 0.35
N LYS A 295 -36.95 -22.45 1.53
CA LYS A 295 -36.49 -23.38 2.58
C LYS A 295 -35.46 -22.83 3.57
N GLU A 296 -36.03 -22.10 4.52
CA GLU A 296 -35.72 -22.23 5.94
C GLU A 296 -35.35 -23.69 6.31
N ARG A 297 -34.06 -23.95 6.56
CA ARG A 297 -33.61 -25.26 7.03
C ARG A 297 -33.98 -25.38 8.50
N LYS A 298 -35.11 -26.05 8.73
CA LYS A 298 -35.55 -26.62 10.02
C LYS A 298 -34.35 -27.13 10.82
N ARG A 299 -34.18 -26.59 12.03
CA ARG A 299 -33.46 -27.25 13.12
C ARG A 299 -34.07 -28.65 13.30
N ARG A 300 -33.31 -29.70 13.02
CA ARG A 300 -33.56 -31.03 13.57
C ARG A 300 -32.61 -31.23 14.73
N GLN A 301 -33.15 -31.08 15.95
CA GLN A 301 -32.70 -31.85 17.10
C GLN A 301 -33.04 -33.31 16.79
N GLU A 302 -32.04 -34.12 16.44
CA GLU A 302 -32.14 -35.58 16.51
C GLU A 302 -30.87 -36.09 17.20
N LEU A 303 -31.10 -36.82 18.29
CA LEU A 303 -30.10 -37.44 19.16
C LEU A 303 -29.37 -38.61 18.47
N LEU A 304 -28.24 -39.01 19.11
CA LEU A 304 -27.52 -40.30 19.08
C LEU A 304 -26.22 -40.32 18.24
N PRO A 305 -25.25 -41.22 18.55
CA PRO A 305 -24.77 -41.71 19.85
C PRO A 305 -23.22 -41.59 19.97
N ASP A 306 -22.73 -41.94 21.16
CA ASP A 306 -21.32 -41.94 21.58
C ASP A 306 -20.36 -42.62 20.58
N LYS A 307 -19.31 -41.89 20.14
CA LYS A 307 -18.16 -42.45 19.42
C LYS A 307 -16.87 -41.81 19.92
N GLN A 308 -16.11 -42.61 20.66
CA GLN A 308 -14.80 -42.27 21.21
C GLN A 308 -13.79 -41.77 20.16
N PRO A 309 -12.91 -40.81 20.51
CA PRO A 309 -11.82 -40.38 19.65
C PRO A 309 -10.62 -41.34 19.76
N LYS A 310 -10.08 -41.78 18.61
CA LYS A 310 -8.80 -42.49 18.53
C LYS A 310 -7.67 -41.55 18.06
N ARG A 311 -6.58 -41.58 18.83
CA ARG A 311 -5.17 -41.14 18.59
C ARG A 311 -4.87 -39.65 18.75
N GLY A 312 -3.81 -39.22 19.46
CA GLY A 312 -2.75 -39.90 20.21
C GLY A 312 -2.08 -38.89 21.16
N ARG A 313 -1.74 -39.34 22.38
CA ARG A 313 -1.18 -38.54 23.48
C ARG A 313 0.29 -38.17 23.23
N LEU A 314 0.63 -36.90 23.44
CA LEU A 314 1.99 -36.49 23.86
C LEU A 314 2.14 -36.76 25.37
N ASP A 315 3.38 -37.05 25.79
CA ASP A 315 3.72 -37.53 27.13
C ASP A 315 3.36 -36.50 28.22
N SER A 316 2.70 -36.97 29.28
CA SER A 316 1.97 -36.13 30.23
C SER A 316 2.85 -35.53 31.33
N LYS A 317 4.12 -35.92 31.43
CA LYS A 317 5.00 -35.47 32.52
C LYS A 317 5.73 -34.16 32.21
N GLU A 318 6.08 -33.89 30.95
CA GLU A 318 6.74 -32.63 30.55
C GLU A 318 5.77 -31.44 30.48
N THR A 319 4.51 -31.71 30.14
CA THR A 319 3.46 -30.68 29.99
C THR A 319 2.94 -30.16 31.34
N GLU A 320 3.08 -30.94 32.41
CA GLU A 320 2.61 -30.58 33.75
C GLU A 320 3.65 -29.73 34.50
N GLN A 321 4.94 -29.98 34.29
CA GLN A 321 6.04 -29.21 34.90
C GLN A 321 6.12 -27.78 34.35
N VAL A 322 5.92 -27.61 33.03
CA VAL A 322 5.89 -26.27 32.39
C VAL A 322 4.68 -25.45 32.84
N ARG A 323 3.58 -26.13 33.16
CA ARG A 323 2.32 -25.50 33.62
C ARG A 323 2.46 -24.93 35.02
N LYS A 324 3.10 -25.67 35.94
CA LYS A 324 3.40 -25.18 37.30
C LYS A 324 4.36 -23.99 37.29
N ASN A 325 5.41 -24.03 36.48
CA ASN A 325 6.38 -22.93 36.40
C ASN A 325 5.78 -21.64 35.80
N LEU A 326 4.74 -21.74 34.95
CA LEU A 326 4.02 -20.59 34.40
C LEU A 326 2.96 -20.01 35.36
N GLU A 327 2.43 -20.83 36.28
CA GLU A 327 1.43 -20.39 37.27
C GLU A 327 2.09 -19.58 38.40
N GLU A 328 3.31 -19.93 38.84
CA GLU A 328 4.09 -19.12 39.79
C GLU A 328 4.45 -17.72 39.24
N LEU A 329 4.87 -17.64 37.97
CA LEU A 329 5.23 -16.36 37.31
C LEU A 329 4.03 -15.45 37.01
N ASN A 330 2.82 -15.99 36.96
CA ASN A 330 1.60 -15.21 36.72
C ASN A 330 1.00 -14.65 38.02
N LEU A 331 1.29 -15.27 39.18
CA LEU A 331 0.77 -14.85 40.47
C LEU A 331 1.49 -13.60 41.00
N GLU A 332 2.81 -13.51 40.80
CA GLU A 332 3.61 -12.32 41.16
C GLU A 332 3.24 -11.08 40.33
N ARG A 333 2.61 -11.26 39.16
CA ARG A 333 2.25 -10.19 38.22
C ARG A 333 0.85 -9.61 38.41
N SER A 334 0.01 -10.30 39.19
CA SER A 334 -1.35 -9.89 39.53
C SER A 334 -1.39 -8.89 40.68
N GLU A 335 -0.47 -8.99 41.64
CA GLU A 335 -0.45 -8.12 42.83
C GLU A 335 -0.07 -6.66 42.50
N GLU A 336 0.65 -6.41 41.39
CA GLU A 336 1.01 -5.05 40.95
C GLU A 336 -0.10 -4.33 40.16
N LYS A 337 -1.18 -5.01 39.74
CA LYS A 337 -2.22 -4.43 38.85
C LYS A 337 -3.52 -4.03 39.55
N GLU A 338 -3.68 -4.34 40.83
CA GLU A 338 -4.91 -3.99 41.58
C GLU A 338 -4.93 -2.55 42.11
N ALA A 339 -3.85 -1.78 41.96
CA ALA A 339 -3.75 -0.41 42.49
C ALA A 339 -4.27 0.70 41.55
N SER A 340 -4.98 0.42 40.46
CA SER A 340 -5.40 1.47 39.50
C SER A 340 -6.74 1.23 38.83
N LYS A 341 -7.78 0.97 39.63
CA LYS A 341 -9.18 1.08 39.18
C LYS A 341 -9.89 2.15 40.00
N ASP A 342 -9.95 3.35 39.44
CA ASP A 342 -11.03 4.31 39.68
C ASP A 342 -11.05 5.31 38.53
N PHE A 343 -11.97 5.13 37.59
CA PHE A 343 -12.70 6.21 36.89
C PHE A 343 -13.82 5.60 36.05
N VAL A 344 -15.05 5.76 36.53
CA VAL A 344 -16.30 5.54 35.79
C VAL A 344 -16.60 6.78 34.94
N ARG A 345 -17.04 6.62 33.69
CA ARG A 345 -18.02 7.53 33.07
C ARG A 345 -18.78 6.86 31.91
N ILE A 346 -20.05 7.24 31.86
CA ILE A 346 -21.20 6.66 31.16
C ILE A 346 -21.30 7.29 29.76
N ALA A 347 -21.59 6.49 28.73
CA ALA A 347 -22.10 6.94 27.43
C ALA A 347 -23.16 5.95 26.91
N ASP A 348 -24.30 6.49 26.46
CA ASP A 348 -25.46 5.79 25.89
C ASP A 348 -25.14 5.08 24.55
N PRO A 349 -25.94 4.10 24.07
CA PRO A 349 -25.50 3.16 23.04
C PRO A 349 -25.34 3.79 21.65
N VAL A 350 -24.08 3.76 21.18
CA VAL A 350 -23.64 3.94 19.80
C VAL A 350 -24.49 3.09 18.85
N ILE A 351 -24.94 3.66 17.74
CA ILE A 351 -25.76 2.95 16.73
C ILE A 351 -25.08 1.64 16.32
N ASP A 352 -25.82 0.53 16.33
CA ASP A 352 -25.27 -0.81 16.05
C ASP A 352 -24.92 -1.03 14.56
N ALA A 353 -24.09 -2.04 14.27
CA ALA A 353 -23.69 -2.33 12.89
C ALA A 353 -24.87 -2.75 12.01
N THR A 354 -25.93 -3.32 12.61
CA THR A 354 -27.15 -3.72 11.90
C THR A 354 -27.90 -2.48 11.36
N ALA A 355 -28.05 -1.45 12.17
CA ALA A 355 -28.64 -0.18 11.77
C ALA A 355 -27.82 0.50 10.66
N TYR A 356 -26.48 0.47 10.75
CA TYR A 356 -25.61 0.96 9.68
C TYR A 356 -25.84 0.26 8.34
N ILE A 357 -25.93 -1.07 8.34
CA ILE A 357 -26.19 -1.84 7.12
C ILE A 357 -27.58 -1.55 6.56
N ASN A 358 -28.58 -1.36 7.41
CA ASN A 358 -29.94 -1.04 6.99
C ASN A 358 -30.02 0.39 6.42
N ALA A 359 -29.35 1.36 7.04
CA ALA A 359 -29.19 2.71 6.53
C ALA A 359 -28.49 2.73 5.17
N PHE A 360 -27.45 1.91 4.99
CA PHE A 360 -26.78 1.77 3.69
C PHE A 360 -27.71 1.22 2.62
N LYS A 361 -28.48 0.15 2.91
CA LYS A 361 -29.47 -0.39 1.96
C LYS A 361 -30.52 0.67 1.60
N ARG A 362 -31.04 1.37 2.61
CA ARG A 362 -32.00 2.46 2.41
C ARG A 362 -31.43 3.50 1.46
N LEU A 363 -30.21 3.99 1.72
CA LEU A 363 -29.54 4.97 0.86
C LEU A 363 -29.40 4.49 -0.60
N GLN A 364 -29.13 3.20 -0.84
CA GLN A 364 -29.07 2.66 -2.21
C GLN A 364 -30.44 2.69 -2.92
N GLU A 365 -31.52 2.45 -2.19
CA GLU A 365 -32.88 2.31 -2.70
C GLU A 365 -33.61 3.65 -2.90
N LEU A 366 -33.20 4.72 -2.20
CA LEU A 366 -33.86 6.03 -2.25
C LEU A 366 -34.02 6.58 -3.66
N ALA A 367 -35.18 7.15 -3.98
CA ALA A 367 -35.36 7.93 -5.20
C ALA A 367 -34.62 9.27 -5.10
N SER A 368 -34.25 9.88 -6.24
CA SER A 368 -33.57 11.18 -6.26
C SER A 368 -34.39 12.32 -5.64
N ALA A 369 -35.72 12.16 -5.52
CA ALA A 369 -36.61 13.10 -4.85
C ALA A 369 -36.41 13.16 -3.32
N ASN A 370 -35.87 12.10 -2.71
CA ASN A 370 -35.67 12.01 -1.26
C ASN A 370 -34.27 12.50 -0.86
N LEU A 371 -33.92 13.71 -1.29
CA LEU A 371 -32.59 14.30 -1.07
C LEU A 371 -32.30 14.51 0.42
N GLU A 372 -33.25 15.06 1.17
CA GLU A 372 -33.08 15.33 2.61
C GLU A 372 -32.84 14.04 3.41
N GLU A 373 -33.58 12.96 3.11
CA GLU A 373 -33.35 11.66 3.75
C GLU A 373 -31.95 11.12 3.42
N ALA A 374 -31.48 11.27 2.18
CA ALA A 374 -30.14 10.86 1.79
C ALA A 374 -29.05 11.65 2.55
N VAL A 375 -29.23 12.96 2.71
CA VAL A 375 -28.33 13.84 3.47
C VAL A 375 -28.30 13.46 4.95
N THR A 376 -29.46 13.23 5.56
CA THR A 376 -29.56 12.79 6.96
C THR A 376 -28.83 11.46 7.18
N LEU A 377 -29.00 10.48 6.30
CA LEU A 377 -28.29 9.21 6.38
C LEU A 377 -26.77 9.38 6.25
N ILE A 378 -26.31 10.25 5.35
CA ILE A 378 -24.88 10.54 5.18
C ILE A 378 -24.29 11.16 6.45
N LEU A 379 -24.97 12.16 7.05
CA LEU A 379 -24.51 12.83 8.26
C LEU A 379 -24.55 11.90 9.49
N GLN A 380 -25.63 11.13 9.65
CA GLN A 380 -25.84 10.26 10.80
C GLN A 380 -24.85 9.08 10.84
N TYR A 381 -24.63 8.44 9.68
CA TYR A 381 -23.81 7.23 9.58
C TYR A 381 -22.39 7.50 9.06
N GLY A 382 -22.09 8.72 8.61
CA GLY A 382 -20.77 9.10 8.09
C GLY A 382 -20.40 8.37 6.80
N PHE A 383 -21.34 8.21 5.87
CA PHE A 383 -21.06 7.55 4.59
C PHE A 383 -20.06 8.38 3.75
N GLU A 384 -19.14 7.68 3.09
CA GLU A 384 -18.18 8.27 2.17
C GLU A 384 -18.69 8.22 0.72
N LYS A 385 -17.98 8.93 -0.18
CA LYS A 385 -18.32 9.03 -1.61
C LYS A 385 -18.57 7.66 -2.26
N GLU A 386 -17.77 6.64 -1.95
CA GLU A 386 -17.91 5.29 -2.53
C GLU A 386 -19.22 4.58 -2.14
N GLN A 387 -19.83 4.99 -1.04
CA GLN A 387 -21.08 4.42 -0.53
C GLN A 387 -22.31 5.16 -1.08
N VAL A 388 -22.15 6.41 -1.51
CA VAL A 388 -23.24 7.22 -2.03
C VAL A 388 -23.57 6.83 -3.48
N PRO A 389 -24.85 6.55 -3.81
CA PRO A 389 -25.27 6.28 -5.19
C PRO A 389 -24.93 7.43 -6.14
N GLN A 390 -24.53 7.10 -7.38
CA GLN A 390 -24.08 8.09 -8.36
C GLN A 390 -25.13 9.18 -8.66
N LYS A 391 -26.42 8.85 -8.60
CA LYS A 391 -27.55 9.79 -8.74
C LYS A 391 -27.53 10.93 -7.71
N PHE A 392 -26.96 10.70 -6.53
CA PHE A 392 -26.88 11.71 -5.47
C PHE A 392 -25.62 12.58 -5.57
N LEU A 393 -24.59 12.14 -6.31
CA LEU A 393 -23.32 12.87 -6.48
C LEU A 393 -23.42 14.08 -7.44
N SER A 394 -24.59 14.36 -7.99
CA SER A 394 -24.89 15.61 -8.71
C SER A 394 -25.39 16.73 -7.80
N PHE A 395 -25.83 16.42 -6.58
CA PHE A 395 -26.42 17.40 -5.67
C PHE A 395 -25.36 18.02 -4.76
N LYS A 396 -25.41 19.34 -4.58
CA LYS A 396 -24.45 20.11 -3.77
C LYS A 396 -24.62 19.84 -2.27
N GLU A 397 -25.84 19.60 -1.82
CA GLU A 397 -26.19 19.26 -0.42
C GLU A 397 -25.50 17.97 0.03
N VAL A 398 -25.41 16.99 -0.88
CA VAL A 398 -24.72 15.71 -0.66
C VAL A 398 -23.21 15.93 -0.52
N TRP A 399 -22.60 16.74 -1.39
CA TRP A 399 -21.17 17.06 -1.26
C TRP A 399 -20.86 17.87 0.00
N GLY A 400 -21.73 18.81 0.37
CA GLY A 400 -21.63 19.54 1.63
C GLY A 400 -21.69 18.62 2.85
N ALA A 401 -22.59 17.63 2.85
CA ALA A 401 -22.67 16.63 3.91
C ALA A 401 -21.40 15.74 3.97
N LEU A 402 -20.85 15.35 2.82
CA LEU A 402 -19.62 14.55 2.74
C LEU A 402 -18.40 15.31 3.28
N LEU A 403 -18.34 16.65 3.11
CA LEU A 403 -17.22 17.48 3.60
C LEU A 403 -17.01 17.37 5.11
N ARG A 404 -18.06 17.02 5.90
CA ARG A 404 -17.97 16.83 7.35
C ARG A 404 -16.79 15.95 7.78
N ARG A 405 -16.55 14.88 7.01
CA ARG A 405 -15.58 13.82 7.36
C ARG A 405 -14.60 13.49 6.24
N MET A 406 -14.67 14.19 5.11
CA MET A 406 -13.77 13.95 3.98
C MET A 406 -12.31 14.27 4.37
N SER A 407 -11.34 13.43 4.04
CA SER A 407 -9.91 13.73 4.28
C SER A 407 -9.38 14.80 3.33
N LEU A 408 -8.25 15.44 3.65
CA LEU A 408 -7.68 16.46 2.77
C LEU A 408 -7.27 15.88 1.41
N SER A 409 -6.69 14.68 1.39
CA SER A 409 -6.40 13.96 0.14
C SER A 409 -7.66 13.72 -0.71
N ALA A 410 -8.79 13.41 -0.09
CA ALA A 410 -10.05 13.22 -0.79
C ALA A 410 -10.64 14.55 -1.27
N ILE A 411 -10.50 15.64 -0.50
CA ILE A 411 -10.87 16.99 -0.92
C ILE A 411 -10.09 17.36 -2.19
N LEU A 412 -8.75 17.32 -2.15
CA LEU A 412 -7.87 17.68 -3.27
C LEU A 412 -8.22 16.93 -4.57
N LYS A 413 -8.63 15.66 -4.47
CA LYS A 413 -9.02 14.82 -5.62
C LYS A 413 -10.41 15.09 -6.17
N ASN A 414 -11.28 15.78 -5.43
CA ASN A 414 -12.68 16.01 -5.79
C ASN A 414 -13.06 17.51 -5.84
N MET A 415 -12.11 18.43 -5.68
CA MET A 415 -12.39 19.88 -5.72
C MET A 415 -12.99 20.33 -7.05
N ASP A 416 -12.55 19.72 -8.14
CA ASP A 416 -13.11 19.84 -9.48
C ASP A 416 -14.61 19.50 -9.48
N LYS A 417 -14.98 18.36 -8.89
CA LYS A 417 -16.36 17.89 -8.84
C LYS A 417 -17.23 18.79 -7.98
N MET A 418 -16.72 19.20 -6.82
CA MET A 418 -17.43 20.09 -5.89
C MET A 418 -17.68 21.47 -6.52
N SER A 419 -16.72 21.98 -7.29
CA SER A 419 -16.89 23.24 -8.01
C SER A 419 -17.84 23.11 -9.20
N SER A 420 -17.86 21.96 -9.88
CA SER A 420 -18.79 21.71 -11.00
C SER A 420 -20.25 21.54 -10.60
N VAL A 421 -20.53 21.38 -9.30
CA VAL A 421 -21.90 21.32 -8.75
C VAL A 421 -22.25 22.61 -8.00
N ASP A 422 -21.48 23.67 -8.22
CA ASP A 422 -21.71 25.03 -7.68
C ASP A 422 -21.75 25.08 -6.14
N LEU A 423 -21.06 24.15 -5.47
CA LEU A 423 -20.99 24.09 -3.99
C LEU A 423 -20.37 25.35 -3.39
N PHE A 424 -19.50 26.02 -4.14
CA PHE A 424 -18.68 27.11 -3.65
C PHE A 424 -19.12 28.50 -4.12
N GLU A 425 -20.27 28.63 -4.79
CA GLU A 425 -20.79 29.93 -5.21
C GLU A 425 -21.36 30.72 -4.02
N GLU A 426 -21.12 32.03 -3.97
CA GLU A 426 -21.44 32.91 -2.82
C GLU A 426 -22.95 33.01 -2.54
N GLU A 427 -23.80 32.90 -3.57
CA GLU A 427 -25.27 32.88 -3.43
C GLU A 427 -25.77 31.62 -2.68
N ASN A 428 -24.90 30.61 -2.50
CA ASN A 428 -25.19 29.35 -1.83
C ASN A 428 -24.69 29.27 -0.38
N ALA A 429 -24.35 30.41 0.27
CA ALA A 429 -23.98 30.48 1.69
C ALA A 429 -25.01 29.83 2.66
N ASN A 430 -26.21 29.49 2.17
CA ASN A 430 -27.26 28.79 2.90
C ASN A 430 -27.15 27.25 2.94
N ILE A 431 -26.22 26.60 2.25
CA ILE A 431 -26.12 25.13 2.28
C ILE A 431 -25.69 24.64 3.68
N PHE A 432 -24.69 25.27 4.29
CA PHE A 432 -24.24 24.87 5.63
C PHE A 432 -25.27 25.19 6.70
N ASN A 433 -26.04 26.28 6.55
CA ASN A 433 -27.22 26.56 7.38
C ASN A 433 -28.28 25.45 7.29
N TYR A 434 -28.61 25.03 6.06
CA TYR A 434 -29.52 23.89 5.83
C TYR A 434 -28.99 22.61 6.46
N LEU A 435 -27.71 22.27 6.23
CA LEU A 435 -27.09 21.08 6.81
C LEU A 435 -27.00 21.14 8.34
N SER A 436 -26.80 22.32 8.92
CA SER A 436 -26.85 22.52 10.37
C SER A 436 -28.26 22.26 10.93
N GLY A 437 -29.29 22.69 10.22
CA GLY A 437 -30.68 22.36 10.54
C GLY A 437 -30.92 20.85 10.54
N VAL A 438 -30.53 20.16 9.46
CA VAL A 438 -30.63 18.69 9.38
C VAL A 438 -29.83 18.00 10.48
N LEU A 439 -28.62 18.49 10.78
CA LEU A 439 -27.76 17.93 11.81
C LEU A 439 -28.41 18.04 13.21
N SER A 440 -29.07 19.16 13.50
CA SER A 440 -29.74 19.37 14.79
C SER A 440 -30.90 18.40 15.05
N ASN A 441 -31.46 17.82 13.99
CA ASN A 441 -32.52 16.80 14.06
C ASN A 441 -31.99 15.37 14.26
N ILE A 442 -30.67 15.15 14.23
CA ILE A 442 -30.05 13.84 14.40
C ILE A 442 -29.71 13.63 15.88
N SER A 443 -30.38 12.67 16.52
CA SER A 443 -30.20 12.38 17.96
C SER A 443 -29.06 11.42 18.29
N SER A 444 -28.60 10.63 17.31
CA SER A 444 -27.54 9.64 17.50
C SER A 444 -26.66 9.54 16.27
N PHE A 445 -25.37 9.29 16.47
CA PHE A 445 -24.39 9.12 15.39
C PHE A 445 -23.77 7.72 15.46
N PHE A 446 -23.41 7.17 14.30
CA PHE A 446 -22.79 5.85 14.24
C PHE A 446 -21.33 5.82 14.72
N TYR A 447 -20.66 6.96 14.71
CA TYR A 447 -19.32 7.09 15.25
C TYR A 447 -19.38 8.04 16.45
N ASP A 448 -18.97 7.54 17.60
CA ASP A 448 -18.46 8.39 18.68
C ASP A 448 -17.14 9.01 18.22
N ASP A 449 -16.93 10.29 18.52
CA ASP A 449 -15.62 10.93 18.72
C ASP A 449 -14.80 11.60 17.57
N TYR A 450 -14.41 12.86 17.90
CA TYR A 450 -13.31 13.77 17.54
C TYR A 450 -12.90 14.13 16.09
N GLU A 451 -13.26 13.41 15.03
CA GLU A 451 -12.81 13.75 13.65
C GLU A 451 -13.88 14.39 12.75
N ASN A 452 -14.69 15.30 13.31
CA ASN A 452 -15.51 16.17 12.48
C ASN A 452 -14.68 17.40 12.09
N TYR A 453 -14.45 17.60 10.79
CA TYR A 453 -13.61 18.68 10.30
C TYR A 453 -14.38 20.00 10.12
N THR A 454 -15.70 19.94 10.12
CA THR A 454 -16.61 21.04 9.81
C THR A 454 -17.35 21.54 11.02
N ASP A 455 -17.38 22.86 11.17
CA ASP A 455 -18.39 23.54 11.97
C ASP A 455 -19.41 24.17 11.01
N PHE A 456 -20.55 23.51 10.80
CA PHE A 456 -21.57 24.01 9.86
C PHE A 456 -22.22 25.33 10.29
N ILE A 457 -22.02 25.77 11.53
CA ILE A 457 -22.57 27.03 12.05
C ILE A 457 -21.65 28.20 11.70
N ASN A 458 -20.34 27.99 11.80
CA ASN A 458 -19.34 29.06 11.69
C ASN A 458 -18.52 29.02 10.39
N ASP A 459 -18.51 27.90 9.66
CA ASP A 459 -17.81 27.78 8.38
C ASP A 459 -18.76 28.04 7.20
N ASP A 460 -18.19 28.44 6.07
CA ASP A 460 -18.76 28.23 4.74
C ASP A 460 -17.93 27.19 3.96
N PRO A 461 -18.45 26.57 2.88
CA PRO A 461 -17.72 25.56 2.12
C PRO A 461 -16.32 25.99 1.67
N VAL A 462 -16.15 27.26 1.30
CA VAL A 462 -14.88 27.83 0.82
C VAL A 462 -13.94 28.07 2.01
N SER A 463 -14.40 28.73 3.05
CA SER A 463 -13.61 28.99 4.27
C SER A 463 -13.16 27.71 4.95
N LEU A 464 -13.98 26.66 4.95
CA LEU A 464 -13.60 25.33 5.43
C LEU A 464 -12.37 24.81 4.66
N ILE A 465 -12.41 24.82 3.33
CA ILE A 465 -11.32 24.32 2.50
C ILE A 465 -10.07 25.17 2.70
N VAL A 466 -10.21 26.49 2.72
CA VAL A 466 -9.11 27.43 2.97
C VAL A 466 -8.47 27.16 4.34
N ARG A 467 -9.29 27.00 5.39
CA ARG A 467 -8.83 26.67 6.75
C ARG A 467 -8.07 25.35 6.78
N ARG A 468 -8.57 24.33 6.08
CA ARG A 468 -7.90 23.02 6.01
C ARG A 468 -6.61 23.02 5.20
N LEU A 469 -6.52 23.82 4.15
CA LEU A 469 -5.29 24.00 3.36
C LEU A 469 -4.25 24.86 4.09
N THR A 470 -4.69 25.71 5.02
CA THR A 470 -3.79 26.57 5.80
C THR A 470 -3.27 25.89 7.07
N ASP A 471 -3.86 24.77 7.48
CA ASP A 471 -3.48 24.00 8.67
C ASP A 471 -2.12 23.27 8.45
N THR A 472 -1.03 23.94 8.85
CA THR A 472 0.34 23.46 8.66
C THR A 472 0.63 22.17 9.43
N GLU A 473 0.03 21.98 10.60
CA GLU A 473 0.27 20.81 11.43
C GLU A 473 -0.36 19.57 10.79
N LYS A 474 -1.59 19.68 10.28
CA LYS A 474 -2.22 18.56 9.56
C LYS A 474 -1.53 18.25 8.24
N LEU A 475 -1.08 19.26 7.50
CA LEU A 475 -0.29 19.05 6.28
C LEU A 475 1.00 18.28 6.55
N ARG A 476 1.69 18.59 7.67
CA ARG A 476 2.88 17.87 8.13
C ARG A 476 2.56 16.44 8.56
N GLN A 477 1.48 16.24 9.33
CA GLN A 477 1.05 14.91 9.77
C GLN A 477 0.67 14.00 8.59
N GLU A 478 -0.02 14.54 7.59
CA GLU A 478 -0.39 13.81 6.36
C GLU A 478 0.80 13.63 5.39
N ARG A 479 1.96 14.25 5.68
CA ARG A 479 3.20 14.18 4.88
C ARG A 479 3.01 14.51 3.40
N PHE A 480 2.24 15.56 3.08
CA PHE A 480 2.08 15.97 1.68
C PHE A 480 3.36 16.57 1.11
N HIS A 481 3.80 16.05 -0.04
CA HIS A 481 4.83 16.70 -0.84
C HIS A 481 4.24 17.91 -1.61
N PRO A 482 4.97 19.04 -1.80
CA PRO A 482 4.50 20.20 -2.58
C PRO A 482 3.94 19.85 -3.95
N LEU A 483 4.54 18.86 -4.62
CA LEU A 483 4.08 18.32 -5.90
C LEU A 483 2.62 17.80 -5.87
N ALA A 484 2.15 17.27 -4.73
CA ALA A 484 0.75 16.86 -4.56
C ALA A 484 -0.19 18.05 -4.63
N ILE A 485 0.17 19.13 -3.95
CA ILE A 485 -0.60 20.38 -3.92
C ILE A 485 -0.55 21.06 -5.29
N LEU A 486 0.62 21.11 -5.93
CA LEU A 486 0.77 21.68 -7.26
C LEU A 486 -0.02 20.91 -8.33
N SER A 487 -0.05 19.58 -8.25
CA SER A 487 -0.88 18.77 -9.16
C SER A 487 -2.37 19.03 -8.94
N ALA A 488 -2.82 19.16 -7.68
CA ALA A 488 -4.20 19.53 -7.38
C ALA A 488 -4.53 20.96 -7.81
N LYS A 489 -3.61 21.91 -7.63
CA LYS A 489 -3.72 23.30 -8.07
C LYS A 489 -3.87 23.38 -9.59
N THR A 490 -2.89 22.86 -10.33
CA THR A 490 -2.92 22.86 -11.81
C THR A 490 -4.16 22.15 -12.35
N SER A 491 -4.60 21.05 -11.72
CA SER A 491 -5.86 20.40 -12.10
C SER A 491 -7.07 21.27 -11.84
N TYR A 492 -7.10 21.99 -10.72
CA TYR A 492 -8.24 22.83 -10.33
C TYR A 492 -8.33 24.10 -11.19
N GLU A 493 -7.21 24.75 -11.46
CA GLU A 493 -7.11 25.98 -12.25
C GLU A 493 -7.45 25.79 -13.72
N HIS A 494 -7.28 24.56 -14.22
CA HIS A 494 -7.59 24.21 -15.61
C HIS A 494 -9.06 24.49 -15.99
N GLY A 495 -9.98 24.41 -15.01
CA GLY A 495 -11.40 24.72 -15.20
C GLY A 495 -12.19 23.72 -16.05
N TYR A 496 -11.54 22.67 -16.59
CA TYR A 496 -12.21 21.60 -17.34
C TYR A 496 -11.56 20.23 -17.10
N GLU A 497 -12.35 19.17 -17.23
CA GLU A 497 -11.88 17.80 -17.06
C GLU A 497 -11.23 17.25 -18.34
N MET A 498 -9.97 16.80 -18.26
CA MET A 498 -9.24 16.26 -19.43
C MET A 498 -9.84 14.97 -20.02
N LYS A 499 -10.54 14.16 -19.21
CA LYS A 499 -11.09 12.84 -19.59
C LYS A 499 -12.62 12.78 -19.52
N GLY A 500 -13.28 13.94 -19.43
CA GLY A 500 -14.73 14.03 -19.29
C GLY A 500 -15.25 15.38 -19.78
N ASN A 501 -16.53 15.65 -19.57
CA ASN A 501 -17.20 16.87 -20.05
C ASN A 501 -17.51 17.85 -18.91
N ARG A 502 -16.88 17.70 -17.73
CA ARG A 502 -17.11 18.58 -16.59
C ARG A 502 -16.34 19.89 -16.76
N ILE A 503 -17.02 20.99 -16.49
CA ILE A 503 -16.48 22.35 -16.51
C ILE A 503 -16.78 22.97 -15.15
N TRP A 504 -15.86 23.77 -14.61
CA TRP A 504 -16.06 24.51 -13.37
C TRP A 504 -15.29 25.82 -13.41
N ARG A 505 -15.64 26.74 -12.51
CA ARG A 505 -14.95 28.03 -12.35
C ARG A 505 -14.02 27.95 -11.14
N PRO A 506 -12.69 28.13 -11.32
CA PRO A 506 -11.76 28.15 -10.19
C PRO A 506 -11.99 29.37 -9.30
N ILE A 507 -11.98 29.16 -7.98
CA ILE A 507 -12.20 30.22 -6.99
C ILE A 507 -10.88 30.77 -6.47
N LYS A 508 -10.75 32.10 -6.51
CA LYS A 508 -9.51 32.83 -6.18
C LYS A 508 -9.01 32.57 -4.76
N SER A 509 -9.91 32.49 -3.77
CA SER A 509 -9.53 32.21 -2.37
C SER A 509 -8.94 30.81 -2.20
N ILE A 510 -9.51 29.80 -2.88
CA ILE A 510 -8.99 28.43 -2.89
C ILE A 510 -7.65 28.37 -3.61
N GLN A 511 -7.51 29.05 -4.76
CA GLN A 511 -6.23 29.14 -5.48
C GLN A 511 -5.12 29.72 -4.59
N LYS A 512 -5.40 30.83 -3.89
CA LYS A 512 -4.47 31.45 -2.94
C LYS A 512 -4.14 30.52 -1.77
N ALA A 513 -5.12 29.77 -1.26
CA ALA A 513 -4.89 28.79 -0.21
C ALA A 513 -4.00 27.62 -0.67
N LEU A 514 -4.18 27.15 -1.91
CA LEU A 514 -3.33 26.13 -2.52
C LEU A 514 -1.89 26.64 -2.72
N ASP A 515 -1.72 27.92 -3.07
CA ASP A 515 -0.40 28.55 -3.14
C ASP A 515 0.30 28.59 -1.79
N ASN A 516 -0.41 29.02 -0.74
CA ASN A 516 0.16 29.00 0.61
C ASN A 516 0.47 27.57 1.08
N ALA A 517 -0.44 26.62 0.82
CA ALA A 517 -0.24 25.21 1.15
C ALA A 517 0.97 24.62 0.45
N PHE A 518 1.24 25.01 -0.81
CA PHE A 518 2.42 24.57 -1.57
C PHE A 518 3.71 24.91 -0.82
N TYR A 519 3.89 26.17 -0.39
CA TYR A 519 5.09 26.59 0.34
C TYR A 519 5.15 26.03 1.77
N ASN A 520 4.01 25.86 2.44
CA ASN A 520 3.95 25.24 3.77
C ASN A 520 4.37 23.77 3.76
N CYS A 521 4.09 23.05 2.68
CA CYS A 521 4.49 21.65 2.49
C CYS A 521 5.98 21.49 2.14
N ILE A 522 6.72 22.57 1.82
CA ILE A 522 8.14 22.46 1.47
C ILE A 522 8.90 21.83 2.63
N ASN A 523 8.61 22.21 3.89
CA ASN A 523 9.37 21.78 5.07
C ASN A 523 9.15 20.33 5.54
N VAL A 524 8.43 19.49 4.77
CA VAL A 524 7.99 18.15 5.22
C VAL A 524 9.02 17.04 4.94
N ILE A 525 9.99 17.26 4.05
CA ILE A 525 10.96 16.23 3.65
C ILE A 525 12.11 16.16 4.65
N GLY A 526 12.55 14.94 4.97
CA GLY A 526 13.74 14.73 5.79
C GLY A 526 15.02 15.06 5.02
N VAL A 527 15.99 15.66 5.72
CA VAL A 527 17.34 15.90 5.18
C VAL A 527 18.13 14.60 5.07
N THR A 528 18.83 14.42 3.95
CA THR A 528 19.74 13.30 3.69
C THR A 528 21.20 13.64 3.97
N HIS A 529 21.54 14.93 4.04
CA HIS A 529 22.91 15.46 4.21
C HIS A 529 23.88 14.98 3.13
N ARG A 530 23.38 14.75 1.92
CA ARG A 530 24.17 14.35 0.74
C ARG A 530 24.44 15.55 -0.16
N ARG A 531 25.47 15.44 -0.98
CA ARG A 531 25.80 16.44 -2.01
C ARG A 531 25.10 16.07 -3.31
N TYR A 532 24.24 16.97 -3.77
CA TYR A 532 23.40 16.79 -4.95
C TYR A 532 23.87 17.65 -6.10
N LEU A 533 23.88 17.07 -7.29
CA LEU A 533 23.93 17.81 -8.55
C LEU A 533 22.63 17.52 -9.30
N ILE A 534 21.89 18.57 -9.62
CA ILE A 534 20.62 18.49 -10.34
C ILE A 534 20.82 19.10 -11.72
N ALA A 535 20.63 18.32 -12.78
CA ALA A 535 20.67 18.82 -14.15
C ALA A 535 19.24 18.84 -14.72
N VAL A 536 18.79 20.01 -15.14
CA VAL A 536 17.41 20.23 -15.59
C VAL A 536 17.37 20.56 -17.07
N ASP A 537 16.54 19.82 -17.78
CA ASP A 537 16.16 20.10 -19.16
C ASP A 537 15.25 21.34 -19.19
N ILE A 538 15.64 22.32 -19.99
CA ILE A 538 14.95 23.61 -20.15
C ILE A 538 14.45 23.82 -21.58
N SER A 539 14.43 22.76 -22.39
CA SER A 539 13.93 22.80 -23.77
C SER A 539 12.43 23.14 -23.83
N ASP A 540 11.98 23.63 -24.98
CA ASP A 540 10.55 23.97 -25.20
C ASP A 540 9.62 22.76 -25.02
N SER A 541 10.12 21.54 -25.21
CA SER A 541 9.34 20.32 -24.98
C SER A 541 9.02 20.08 -23.50
N MET A 542 9.80 20.67 -22.57
CA MET A 542 9.48 20.68 -21.14
C MET A 542 8.28 21.57 -20.77
N ASP A 543 7.79 22.43 -21.66
CA ASP A 543 6.49 23.11 -21.48
C ASP A 543 5.29 22.18 -21.77
N SER A 544 5.53 20.96 -22.26
CA SER A 544 4.48 19.95 -22.41
C SER A 544 3.96 19.44 -21.06
N PHE A 545 2.76 18.87 -21.06
CA PHE A 545 2.16 18.29 -19.87
C PHE A 545 2.73 16.90 -19.56
N VAL A 546 3.02 16.65 -18.28
CA VAL A 546 3.32 15.32 -17.76
C VAL A 546 2.16 14.40 -18.12
N GLN A 547 2.48 13.26 -18.73
CA GLN A 547 1.54 12.39 -19.40
C GLN A 547 0.36 11.95 -18.50
N GLY A 548 -0.84 12.48 -18.77
CA GLY A 548 -2.07 12.14 -18.04
C GLY A 548 -2.38 13.05 -16.85
N THR A 549 -1.66 14.16 -16.71
CA THR A 549 -1.93 15.23 -15.74
C THR A 549 -2.00 16.58 -16.45
N THR A 550 -2.40 17.64 -15.74
CA THR A 550 -2.36 19.04 -16.22
C THR A 550 -1.10 19.79 -15.77
N LEU A 551 -0.14 19.08 -15.17
CA LEU A 551 1.10 19.65 -14.67
C LEU A 551 2.14 19.73 -15.80
N ALA A 552 2.75 20.89 -16.01
CA ALA A 552 3.84 21.03 -16.99
C ALA A 552 5.12 20.32 -16.50
N CYS A 553 5.90 19.75 -17.41
CA CYS A 553 7.16 19.06 -17.10
C CYS A 553 8.18 20.01 -16.44
N SER A 554 8.28 21.26 -16.91
CA SER A 554 9.12 22.31 -16.34
C SER A 554 8.71 22.67 -14.90
N GLN A 555 7.40 22.77 -14.63
CA GLN A 555 6.86 23.01 -13.28
C GLN A 555 7.18 21.85 -12.33
N ALA A 556 7.03 20.61 -12.80
CA ALA A 556 7.37 19.42 -12.02
C ALA A 556 8.87 19.40 -11.67
N ALA A 557 9.74 19.65 -12.65
CA ALA A 557 11.19 19.67 -12.47
C ALA A 557 11.64 20.77 -11.50
N ALA A 558 11.11 21.99 -11.67
CA ALA A 558 11.40 23.11 -10.79
C ALA A 558 10.94 22.83 -9.35
N THR A 559 9.75 22.25 -9.17
CA THR A 559 9.21 21.92 -7.83
C THR A 559 10.05 20.86 -7.11
N LEU A 560 10.50 19.83 -7.82
CA LEU A 560 11.38 18.81 -7.25
C LEU A 560 12.74 19.42 -6.85
N SER A 561 13.29 20.27 -7.71
CA SER A 561 14.56 20.96 -7.47
C SER A 561 14.46 21.93 -6.30
N MET A 562 13.38 22.70 -6.23
CA MET A 562 13.07 23.59 -5.11
C MET A 562 13.00 22.81 -3.79
N GLY A 563 12.31 21.67 -3.76
CA GLY A 563 12.26 20.81 -2.57
C GLY A 563 13.66 20.41 -2.08
N LEU A 564 14.58 20.07 -2.99
CA LEU A 564 15.95 19.71 -2.63
C LEU A 564 16.78 20.93 -2.17
N ILE A 565 16.74 22.04 -2.90
CA ILE A 565 17.50 23.27 -2.59
C ILE A 565 17.10 23.86 -1.22
N HIS A 566 15.83 23.74 -0.84
CA HIS A 566 15.37 24.22 0.46
C HIS A 566 15.89 23.40 1.65
N HIS A 567 16.13 22.09 1.46
CA HIS A 567 16.48 21.17 2.55
C HIS A 567 17.96 20.83 2.63
N GLU A 568 18.60 20.67 1.48
CA GLU A 568 19.98 20.24 1.39
C GLU A 568 20.90 21.45 1.23
N VAL A 569 21.97 21.49 2.02
CA VAL A 569 22.93 22.60 2.00
C VAL A 569 23.78 22.58 0.72
N ASN A 570 24.05 21.40 0.18
CA ASN A 570 24.97 21.20 -0.93
C ASN A 570 24.22 20.71 -2.18
N VAL A 571 23.54 21.63 -2.86
CA VAL A 571 22.84 21.36 -4.13
C VAL A 571 23.42 22.27 -5.21
N ILE A 572 23.86 21.68 -6.32
CA ILE A 572 24.28 22.43 -7.51
C ILE A 572 23.24 22.20 -8.62
N PRO A 573 22.36 23.18 -8.90
CA PRO A 573 21.44 23.12 -10.02
C PRO A 573 22.14 23.58 -11.31
N LEU A 574 22.03 22.79 -12.37
CA LEU A 574 22.55 23.04 -13.71
C LEU A 574 21.40 22.94 -14.73
N ALA A 575 21.54 23.66 -15.85
CA ALA A 575 20.64 23.57 -17.00
C ALA A 575 21.36 23.06 -18.24
N PHE A 576 20.65 22.27 -19.05
CA PHE A 576 21.11 21.85 -20.38
C PHE A 576 20.90 23.00 -21.39
N SER A 577 21.96 23.80 -21.61
CA SER A 577 22.04 24.82 -22.66
C SER A 577 22.97 24.36 -23.79
N ASP A 578 23.53 25.29 -24.59
CA ASP A 578 24.62 24.97 -25.52
C ASP A 578 25.79 24.24 -24.83
N PHE A 579 25.99 24.55 -23.55
CA PHE A 579 26.86 23.84 -22.59
C PHE A 579 26.13 23.69 -21.24
N LEU A 580 26.63 22.86 -20.32
CA LEU A 580 26.08 22.85 -18.96
C LEU A 580 26.35 24.18 -18.25
N MET A 581 25.27 24.85 -17.85
CA MET A 581 25.29 26.16 -17.21
C MET A 581 24.70 26.06 -15.80
N PRO A 582 25.33 26.67 -14.78
CA PRO A 582 24.71 26.81 -13.46
C PRO A 582 23.40 27.60 -13.53
N LEU A 583 22.38 27.12 -12.81
CA LEU A 583 21.14 27.85 -12.58
C LEU A 583 21.29 28.69 -11.32
N GLU A 584 21.01 29.99 -11.41
CA GLU A 584 20.96 30.88 -10.25
C GLU A 584 19.66 30.68 -9.45
N TRP A 585 19.38 29.44 -9.04
CA TRP A 585 18.23 29.12 -8.21
C TRP A 585 18.59 29.22 -6.73
N ASP A 586 17.78 29.97 -6.00
CA ASP A 586 17.96 30.20 -4.57
C ASP A 586 16.73 29.73 -3.78
N ARG A 587 16.92 29.41 -2.50
CA ARG A 587 15.86 28.98 -1.56
C ARG A 587 14.87 30.08 -1.20
N PHE A 588 15.13 31.33 -1.56
CA PHE A 588 14.21 32.44 -1.30
C PHE A 588 13.36 32.82 -2.51
N MET A 589 13.63 32.21 -3.67
CA MET A 589 12.87 32.47 -4.90
C MET A 589 11.55 31.69 -4.91
N SER A 590 10.55 32.26 -5.58
CA SER A 590 9.26 31.63 -5.85
C SER A 590 9.32 30.66 -7.05
N LEU A 591 8.34 29.76 -7.16
CA LEU A 591 8.26 28.84 -8.30
C LEU A 591 8.23 29.57 -9.66
N GLY A 592 7.59 30.74 -9.73
CA GLY A 592 7.55 31.55 -10.95
C GLY A 592 8.92 32.12 -11.33
N GLU A 593 9.72 32.53 -10.35
CA GLU A 593 11.10 33.00 -10.57
C GLU A 593 12.02 31.88 -11.03
N TYR A 594 11.90 30.67 -10.46
CA TYR A 594 12.62 29.49 -10.92
C TYR A 594 12.41 29.23 -12.42
N LEU A 595 11.13 29.24 -12.85
CA LEU A 595 10.76 29.02 -14.25
C LEU A 595 11.24 30.16 -15.15
N THR A 596 11.13 31.40 -14.69
CA THR A 596 11.58 32.57 -15.45
C THR A 596 13.10 32.58 -15.62
N ALA A 597 13.86 32.21 -14.59
CA ALA A 597 15.31 32.08 -14.65
C ALA A 597 15.73 31.00 -15.65
N ALA A 598 15.06 29.85 -15.64
CA ALA A 598 15.31 28.77 -16.60
C ALA A 598 15.04 29.21 -18.05
N LYS A 599 13.93 29.93 -18.31
CA LYS A 599 13.56 30.40 -19.65
C LYS A 599 14.45 31.49 -20.24
N LYS A 600 15.28 32.16 -19.42
CA LYS A 600 16.25 33.17 -19.91
C LYS A 600 17.44 32.53 -20.63
N LEU A 601 17.74 31.27 -20.35
CA LEU A 601 18.84 30.56 -20.94
C LEU A 601 18.45 30.04 -22.33
N LYS A 602 19.42 29.99 -23.25
CA LYS A 602 19.23 29.29 -24.53
C LYS A 602 19.23 27.78 -24.24
N TYR A 603 18.26 27.04 -24.74
CA TYR A 603 18.24 25.59 -24.54
C TYR A 603 19.15 24.89 -25.55
N GLY A 604 19.78 23.80 -25.13
CA GLY A 604 20.59 22.94 -25.99
C GLY A 604 20.05 21.51 -26.04
N LYS A 605 20.85 20.57 -26.56
CA LYS A 605 20.47 19.14 -26.56
C LYS A 605 20.73 18.54 -25.18
N THR A 606 19.79 17.74 -24.70
CA THR A 606 19.91 17.06 -23.41
C THR A 606 20.76 15.79 -23.56
N ASP A 607 22.01 15.85 -23.12
CA ASP A 607 22.88 14.68 -22.97
C ASP A 607 23.04 14.32 -21.48
N CYS A 608 22.41 13.22 -21.09
CA CYS A 608 22.42 12.76 -19.71
C CYS A 608 23.81 12.33 -19.20
N ALA A 609 24.84 12.20 -20.05
CA ALA A 609 26.20 11.93 -19.62
C ALA A 609 26.96 13.19 -19.16
N GLU A 610 26.62 14.36 -19.70
CA GLU A 610 27.34 15.62 -19.47
C GLU A 610 27.48 16.01 -17.98
N PRO A 611 26.46 15.86 -17.11
CA PRO A 611 26.57 16.31 -15.72
C PRO A 611 27.67 15.61 -14.93
N MET A 612 27.90 14.33 -15.23
CA MET A 612 28.98 13.56 -14.61
C MET A 612 30.35 13.99 -15.15
N ILE A 613 30.45 14.25 -16.46
CA ILE A 613 31.68 14.72 -17.11
C ILE A 613 32.06 16.10 -16.56
N TRP A 614 31.10 17.02 -16.50
CA TRP A 614 31.27 18.36 -15.96
C TRP A 614 31.80 18.33 -14.51
N ALA A 615 31.27 17.42 -13.69
CA ALA A 615 31.74 17.25 -12.31
C ALA A 615 33.18 16.72 -12.23
N ILE A 616 33.63 15.88 -13.18
CA ILE A 616 35.03 15.43 -13.26
C ILE A 616 35.93 16.60 -13.67
N GLU A 617 35.56 17.33 -14.71
CA GLU A 617 36.35 18.46 -15.26
C GLU A 617 36.57 19.56 -14.22
N HIS A 618 35.57 19.83 -13.39
CA HIS A 618 35.63 20.85 -12.33
C HIS A 618 36.12 20.29 -10.98
N ALA A 619 36.48 19.00 -10.91
CA ALA A 619 36.89 18.31 -9.69
C ALA A 619 35.87 18.44 -8.53
N ILE A 620 34.57 18.36 -8.85
CA ILE A 620 33.47 18.51 -7.90
C ILE A 620 33.01 17.14 -7.39
N TYR A 621 33.03 16.98 -6.07
CA TYR A 621 32.65 15.73 -5.40
C TYR A 621 31.15 15.74 -5.04
N MET A 622 30.39 14.81 -5.62
CA MET A 622 28.94 14.68 -5.50
C MET A 622 28.56 13.25 -5.14
N ASP A 623 27.54 13.12 -4.30
CA ASP A 623 27.04 11.82 -3.86
C ASP A 623 25.86 11.36 -4.73
N VAL A 624 25.06 12.30 -5.25
CA VAL A 624 23.85 12.02 -6.02
C VAL A 624 23.76 12.96 -7.23
N PHE A 625 23.54 12.38 -8.40
CA PHE A 625 23.21 13.06 -9.64
C PHE A 625 21.72 12.86 -9.95
N ILE A 626 20.98 13.94 -10.17
CA ILE A 626 19.57 13.91 -10.56
C ILE A 626 19.43 14.60 -11.91
N ILE A 627 18.91 13.91 -12.91
CA ILE A 627 18.70 14.43 -14.26
C ILE A 627 17.19 14.49 -14.52
N LEU A 628 16.67 15.66 -14.87
CA LEU A 628 15.25 15.89 -15.12
C LEU A 628 15.06 16.22 -16.60
N THR A 629 14.32 15.38 -17.33
CA THR A 629 14.09 15.51 -18.79
C THR A 629 12.73 14.94 -19.19
N ASP A 630 12.19 15.29 -20.35
CA ASP A 630 10.90 14.81 -20.85
C ASP A 630 10.98 13.56 -21.74
N ASN A 631 12.18 13.24 -22.26
CA ASN A 631 12.65 12.05 -22.99
C ASN A 631 13.43 12.33 -24.28
N ASP A 632 13.78 13.59 -24.59
CA ASP A 632 14.67 13.88 -25.73
C ASP A 632 16.16 13.70 -25.36
N VAL A 633 16.52 12.44 -25.04
CA VAL A 633 17.90 12.11 -24.68
C VAL A 633 18.71 11.83 -25.94
N SER A 634 19.61 12.75 -26.29
CA SER A 634 20.58 12.54 -27.36
C SER A 634 21.82 11.86 -26.79
N VAL A 635 22.03 10.58 -27.11
CA VAL A 635 23.28 9.88 -26.77
C VAL A 635 24.30 10.21 -27.87
N LYS A 636 25.08 11.27 -27.70
CA LYS A 636 26.09 11.67 -28.70
C LYS A 636 27.39 10.88 -28.58
N SER A 637 27.88 10.66 -27.36
CA SER A 637 29.25 10.14 -27.13
C SER A 637 29.35 8.98 -26.14
N MET A 638 28.63 9.04 -25.01
CA MET A 638 28.74 8.05 -23.92
C MET A 638 27.37 7.79 -23.29
N LYS A 639 27.11 6.54 -22.87
CA LYS A 639 25.88 6.22 -22.14
C LYS A 639 25.96 6.77 -20.70
N PRO A 640 24.83 7.21 -20.11
CA PRO A 640 24.83 7.69 -18.72
C PRO A 640 25.35 6.66 -17.71
N SER A 641 25.11 5.37 -17.97
CA SER A 641 25.63 4.25 -17.17
C SER A 641 27.16 4.19 -17.17
N ASP A 642 27.79 4.53 -18.28
CA ASP A 642 29.24 4.47 -18.45
C ASP A 642 29.87 5.73 -17.86
N ALA A 643 29.22 6.88 -18.04
CA ALA A 643 29.64 8.16 -17.48
C ALA A 643 29.64 8.16 -15.93
N ILE A 644 28.61 7.59 -15.29
CA ILE A 644 28.61 7.47 -13.82
C ILE A 644 29.68 6.50 -13.32
N GLN A 645 29.93 5.40 -14.04
CA GLN A 645 31.03 4.49 -13.69
C GLN A 645 32.39 5.18 -13.80
N TRP A 646 32.57 5.99 -14.86
CA TRP A 646 33.77 6.77 -15.04
C TRP A 646 33.96 7.79 -13.92
N TYR A 647 32.91 8.51 -13.53
CA TYR A 647 32.92 9.40 -12.37
C TYR A 647 33.35 8.68 -11.08
N ARG A 648 32.75 7.52 -10.77
CA ARG A 648 33.08 6.72 -9.58
C ARG A 648 34.55 6.33 -9.55
N GLN A 649 35.13 5.99 -10.71
CA GLN A 649 36.54 5.60 -10.84
C GLN A 649 37.48 6.80 -10.68
N GLN A 650 37.24 7.89 -11.42
CA GLN A 650 38.12 9.06 -11.43
C GLN A 650 38.10 9.80 -10.09
N MET A 651 36.90 10.03 -9.53
CA MET A 651 36.73 10.78 -8.28
C MET A 651 36.84 9.91 -7.02
N ARG A 652 37.09 8.59 -7.17
CA ARG A 652 37.15 7.61 -6.08
C ARG A 652 35.88 7.59 -5.20
N MET A 653 34.72 7.72 -5.84
CA MET A 653 33.40 7.82 -5.21
C MET A 653 32.54 6.58 -5.54
N PRO A 654 32.82 5.38 -5.01
CA PRO A 654 32.16 4.13 -5.45
C PRO A 654 30.65 4.08 -5.18
N ASN A 655 30.16 4.93 -4.28
CA ASN A 655 28.76 4.99 -3.86
C ASN A 655 27.95 6.12 -4.54
N ALA A 656 28.54 6.84 -5.50
CA ALA A 656 27.83 7.91 -6.21
C ALA A 656 26.61 7.35 -6.96
N LYS A 657 25.46 8.01 -6.79
CA LYS A 657 24.18 7.56 -7.33
C LYS A 657 23.75 8.40 -8.52
N LEU A 658 23.10 7.77 -9.49
CA LEU A 658 22.49 8.42 -10.64
C LEU A 658 20.98 8.17 -10.65
N ILE A 659 20.21 9.25 -10.72
CA ILE A 659 18.76 9.24 -10.82
C ILE A 659 18.38 9.98 -12.09
N VAL A 660 17.69 9.32 -13.02
CA VAL A 660 17.15 9.97 -14.23
C VAL A 660 15.64 9.99 -14.11
N VAL A 661 15.03 11.17 -14.10
CA VAL A 661 13.58 11.37 -14.07
C VAL A 661 13.13 11.81 -15.45
N GLY A 662 12.62 10.86 -16.22
CA GLY A 662 11.93 11.10 -17.47
C GLY A 662 10.47 11.47 -17.21
N MET A 663 9.99 12.62 -17.68
CA MET A 663 8.61 13.06 -17.46
C MET A 663 7.59 12.28 -18.30
N THR A 664 8.04 11.49 -19.27
CA THR A 664 7.19 10.59 -20.07
C THR A 664 7.67 9.12 -20.01
N ASP A 665 6.82 8.16 -20.40
CA ASP A 665 7.04 6.72 -20.14
C ASP A 665 8.19 6.05 -20.94
N LYS A 666 8.84 6.76 -21.87
CA LYS A 666 9.86 6.20 -22.80
C LYS A 666 11.29 6.17 -22.22
N SER A 667 11.53 6.73 -21.04
CA SER A 667 12.88 6.84 -20.43
C SER A 667 13.49 5.52 -19.96
N GLY A 668 12.69 4.45 -19.85
CA GLY A 668 13.12 3.18 -19.25
C GLY A 668 14.32 2.51 -19.94
N THR A 669 14.61 2.84 -21.20
CA THR A 669 15.75 2.31 -21.96
C THR A 669 17.12 2.76 -21.44
N LEU A 670 17.16 3.83 -20.62
CA LEU A 670 18.39 4.37 -20.04
C LEU A 670 18.87 3.59 -18.81
N ALA A 671 17.99 2.77 -18.22
CA ALA A 671 18.32 2.05 -17.00
C ALA A 671 19.36 0.96 -17.26
N ASN A 672 20.29 0.81 -16.31
CA ASN A 672 21.19 -0.34 -16.27
C ASN A 672 20.79 -1.25 -15.09
N PRO A 673 20.14 -2.39 -15.35
CA PRO A 673 19.71 -3.33 -14.31
C PRO A 673 20.85 -3.83 -13.41
N ASN A 674 22.09 -3.78 -13.89
CA ASN A 674 23.25 -4.33 -13.20
C ASN A 674 23.88 -3.34 -12.23
N ASP A 675 23.53 -2.05 -12.29
CA ASP A 675 24.08 -1.02 -11.41
C ASP A 675 23.09 -0.73 -10.26
N PRO A 676 23.40 -1.12 -9.01
CA PRO A 676 22.52 -0.79 -7.92
C PRO A 676 22.42 0.73 -7.72
N ASN A 677 23.47 1.49 -7.96
CA ASN A 677 23.45 2.92 -7.67
C ASN A 677 22.84 3.75 -8.82
N MET A 678 22.06 3.14 -9.71
CA MET A 678 21.29 3.82 -10.77
C MET A 678 19.79 3.58 -10.61
N LEU A 679 18.99 4.63 -10.82
CA LEU A 679 17.52 4.59 -10.81
C LEU A 679 16.99 5.45 -11.96
N VAL A 680 16.04 4.91 -12.73
CA VAL A 680 15.32 5.64 -13.77
C VAL A 680 13.85 5.73 -13.40
N ILE A 681 13.32 6.93 -13.28
CA ILE A 681 11.91 7.19 -13.00
C ILE A 681 11.24 7.61 -14.32
N CYS A 682 10.13 6.96 -14.64
CA CYS A 682 9.32 7.22 -15.84
C CYS A 682 7.97 7.82 -15.41
N GLY A 683 7.72 9.05 -15.82
CA GLY A 683 6.61 9.89 -15.39
C GLY A 683 6.85 10.57 -14.04
N MET A 684 5.90 11.41 -13.65
CA MET A 684 5.95 12.17 -12.40
C MET A 684 4.65 11.99 -11.61
N ASN A 685 4.76 11.70 -10.31
CA ASN A 685 3.63 11.65 -9.39
C ASN A 685 4.06 12.14 -7.98
N PRO A 686 3.12 12.41 -7.06
CA PRO A 686 3.45 12.89 -5.72
C PRO A 686 4.29 11.94 -4.85
N SER A 687 4.45 10.67 -5.22
CA SER A 687 5.24 9.67 -4.49
C SER A 687 6.72 9.63 -4.90
N VAL A 688 7.08 10.14 -6.07
CA VAL A 688 8.46 10.12 -6.59
C VAL A 688 9.49 10.81 -5.67
N PRO A 689 9.22 11.96 -5.05
CA PRO A 689 10.18 12.60 -4.15
C PRO A 689 10.56 11.71 -2.96
N GLN A 690 9.59 11.00 -2.38
CA GLN A 690 9.84 10.02 -1.32
C GLN A 690 10.72 8.86 -1.85
N ILE A 691 10.46 8.41 -3.07
CA ILE A 691 11.26 7.36 -3.71
C ILE A 691 12.72 7.79 -3.92
N ILE A 692 12.94 9.04 -4.34
CA ILE A 692 14.28 9.60 -4.47
C ILE A 692 14.96 9.63 -3.10
N HIS A 693 14.27 10.11 -2.07
CA HIS A 693 14.78 10.14 -0.70
C HIS A 693 15.16 8.74 -0.20
N ASP A 694 14.27 7.76 -0.32
CA ASP A 694 14.49 6.38 0.10
C ASP A 694 15.65 5.73 -0.68
N PHE A 695 15.71 5.96 -1.99
CA PHE A 695 16.80 5.47 -2.83
C PHE A 695 18.14 6.07 -2.42
N VAL A 696 18.21 7.37 -2.10
CA VAL A 696 19.46 8.01 -1.63
C VAL A 696 19.91 7.43 -0.29
N LEU A 697 18.99 7.17 0.64
CA LEU A 697 19.30 6.64 1.95
C LEU A 697 19.50 5.11 2.01
N ASN A 698 19.20 4.39 0.93
CA ASN A 698 19.15 2.91 0.89
C ASN A 698 18.13 2.32 1.89
N ILE A 699 17.00 3.02 2.07
CA ILE A 699 15.87 2.59 2.91
C ILE A 699 14.84 1.85 2.06
#